data_AF-A0A7X7BAH4-F1
#
_entry.id   AF-A0A7X7BAH4-F1
#
_cell.length_a   1.000
_cell.length_b   1.000
_cell.length_c   1.000
_cell.angle_alpha   90.00
_cell.angle_beta   90.00
_cell.angle_gamma   90.00
#
_symmetry.space_group_name_H-M   'P 1'
#
loop_
_entity.id
_entity.type
_entity.pdbx_description
1 polymer ?
#
loop_
_entity_poly.entity_id
_entity_poly.type
_entity_poly.pdbx_seq_one_letter_code
_entity_poly.pdbx_strand_id
1 'polypeptide(L)'
;GKAPQTVFASENFIGDVDLDYDAQCVMYSCGHTGKPGWRVFETDLDRPGTFKEITPDDQPDIDFYDPCYLPDGRRLFVATSGFQGVPCVSGSDYVGNLHMMETDGSIRRLVFDQDNSWCPTALPNGRFLYLRWEYTDSAHYFARVLMSMNPDGTDQKEFYGSNSYWPNSLFYARPLPGSSTKFVGIVSGHHGLARMGELTLFDISRGRHETAGAVQRIPGYGKPVDNRTIDQLVNKSSPLFLHPYPLSDDLFLVSMHANSGGPFFIALADIYDNLVPLRQSMSDHLYEPMPLKPHPRPPLPAPRVNLADKECTVYMVGSHLGEGLTGVPRGKAKALRVFQYEYSPRNVGGHYVVGFEGPWDTRVMLGTVALEEDGSCMFKAPANTPLALQPLDGDGKAMQIMRSWFVGMPGETVSCMGCHEQQNNLAPSGYSAAARKQPQAIKPWYGPRRNFAFEREVQPVLDRSCVGCHNSKATAKNKLGQPIPNFENKPDAQGFSTAYLNLHPYVRRNGPEGDYHLLTPMEFHADTSELVQILGKGHKGVKLDQEQWDRLITWIDINVPFWGTWTEVTKGSKAECLRRRREMAKKYANVDFDPELIINPYQPTKFVPPQKPAAPAPAPKVTGWPFNAVEAKSRQGQDATKTYDIGGGQRVSVVRIPAGSFAMGCAAETPVELPVSEVSIAKPFWMCATEITQAQFRQFDREFENGVYDKHYKDQVNRGYFMDDPDFPAIRVSWERANAFCAWLSQKLGKRVSLPTEAQWEWACRAGSTTPMHFGGVDDDFSKSENLADYMFIEFAVTGVDPKPFALGTDPNPAKLPPAIYDYELRDRRFNDGVLHLAKAGSYAPNAWGLHDMHGNAAEWTSSAYRPYPYDAADGRENSSADERKVVRGGSWYRRQHRATSSWRWGYPGWMRPFDVGFRVVIED
;
A
#
# COMPACT_ATOMS: atom_id res chain seq x y z
N GLY A 1 -11.56 -28.56 48.24
CA GLY A 1 -11.71 -28.98 46.83
C GLY A 1 -10.87 -30.22 46.61
N LYS A 2 -11.26 -31.10 45.68
CA LYS A 2 -10.45 -32.28 45.31
C LYS A 2 -9.03 -31.84 44.90
N ALA A 3 -8.03 -32.66 45.17
CA ALA A 3 -6.67 -32.40 44.68
C ALA A 3 -6.66 -32.35 43.14
N PRO A 4 -5.78 -31.54 42.50
CA PRO A 4 -5.60 -31.57 41.06
C PRO A 4 -5.29 -33.00 40.59
N GLN A 5 -5.95 -33.43 39.53
CA GLN A 5 -5.69 -34.72 38.91
C GLN A 5 -4.94 -34.49 37.60
N THR A 6 -3.79 -35.14 37.45
CA THR A 6 -3.09 -35.22 36.18
C THR A 6 -3.81 -36.22 35.28
N VAL A 7 -4.37 -35.75 34.16
CA VAL A 7 -4.98 -36.62 33.15
C VAL A 7 -3.92 -37.25 32.25
N PHE A 8 -2.91 -36.46 31.88
CA PHE A 8 -1.80 -36.86 31.03
C PHE A 8 -0.56 -35.99 31.35
N ALA A 9 0.64 -36.54 31.14
CA ALA A 9 1.91 -35.84 31.27
C ALA A 9 2.89 -36.33 30.20
N SER A 10 3.76 -35.44 29.73
CA SER A 10 4.79 -35.72 28.73
C SER A 10 6.10 -35.04 29.12
N GLU A 11 7.22 -35.61 28.67
CA GLU A 11 8.53 -34.95 28.76
C GLU A 11 8.69 -33.85 27.70
N ASN A 12 7.85 -33.86 26.65
CA ASN A 12 7.76 -32.80 25.65
C ASN A 12 6.70 -31.76 26.06
N PHE A 13 6.83 -30.54 25.53
CA PHE A 13 5.82 -29.51 25.70
C PHE A 13 4.45 -29.96 25.17
N ILE A 14 3.41 -29.66 25.94
CA ILE A 14 2.00 -29.81 25.57
C ILE A 14 1.40 -28.41 25.57
N GLY A 15 0.71 -28.04 24.50
CA GLY A 15 -0.01 -26.78 24.39
C GLY A 15 -1.07 -26.83 23.32
N ASP A 16 -1.70 -25.69 23.07
CA ASP A 16 -2.82 -25.55 22.14
C ASP A 16 -3.97 -26.53 22.45
N VAL A 17 -4.36 -26.58 23.72
CA VAL A 17 -5.36 -27.50 24.25
C VAL A 17 -6.76 -27.04 23.83
N ASP A 18 -7.52 -27.95 23.22
CA ASP A 18 -8.93 -27.75 22.88
C ASP A 18 -9.77 -28.89 23.42
N LEU A 19 -10.87 -28.56 24.10
CA LEU A 19 -11.80 -29.51 24.71
C LEU A 19 -12.92 -29.78 23.72
N ASP A 20 -13.32 -31.04 23.58
CA ASP A 20 -14.47 -31.36 22.74
C ASP A 20 -15.78 -30.88 23.38
N TYR A 21 -16.82 -30.74 22.55
CA TYR A 21 -18.10 -30.20 22.98
C TYR A 21 -18.80 -31.01 24.08
N ASP A 22 -18.55 -32.32 24.17
CA ASP A 22 -19.13 -33.18 25.19
C ASP A 22 -18.25 -33.29 26.44
N ALA A 23 -17.08 -32.64 26.45
CA ALA A 23 -16.07 -32.68 27.50
C ALA A 23 -15.61 -34.08 27.90
N GLN A 24 -15.50 -34.96 26.90
CA GLN A 24 -15.01 -36.34 27.01
C GLN A 24 -13.60 -36.51 26.47
N CYS A 25 -13.19 -35.66 25.52
CA CYS A 25 -11.91 -35.76 24.83
C CYS A 25 -11.22 -34.39 24.79
N VAL A 26 -9.89 -34.43 24.76
CA VAL A 26 -9.06 -33.24 24.62
C VAL A 26 -8.06 -33.44 23.48
N MET A 27 -7.95 -32.43 22.60
CA MET A 27 -6.91 -32.35 21.58
C MET A 27 -5.82 -31.38 22.03
N TYR A 28 -4.58 -31.65 21.61
CA TYR A 28 -3.44 -30.79 21.94
C TYR A 28 -2.26 -31.04 21.00
N SER A 29 -1.39 -30.04 20.90
CA SER A 29 -0.07 -30.14 20.25
C SER A 29 0.93 -30.78 21.20
N CYS A 30 1.73 -31.73 20.70
CA CYS A 30 2.86 -32.28 21.43
C CYS A 30 3.96 -32.75 20.46
N GLY A 31 5.22 -32.65 20.89
CA GLY A 31 6.34 -33.26 20.17
C GLY A 31 6.40 -34.78 20.36
N HIS A 32 7.08 -35.47 19.45
CA HIS A 32 7.43 -36.88 19.62
C HIS A 32 8.73 -37.06 20.39
N THR A 33 8.73 -37.92 21.41
CA THR A 33 9.97 -38.29 22.08
C THR A 33 10.92 -38.97 21.08
N GLY A 34 12.11 -38.38 20.89
CA GLY A 34 13.15 -38.91 19.99
C GLY A 34 12.94 -38.69 18.49
N LYS A 35 11.91 -37.94 18.08
CA LYS A 35 11.71 -37.54 16.66
C LYS A 35 11.49 -36.02 16.56
N PRO A 36 12.01 -35.36 15.52
CA PRO A 36 11.72 -33.95 15.29
C PRO A 36 10.26 -33.73 14.88
N GLY A 37 9.72 -32.57 15.24
CA GLY A 37 8.45 -32.04 14.74
C GLY A 37 7.26 -32.17 15.70
N TRP A 38 6.25 -31.36 15.44
CA TRP A 38 5.00 -31.27 16.22
C TRP A 38 3.89 -32.15 15.63
N ARG A 39 3.07 -32.73 16.50
CA ARG A 39 1.90 -33.54 16.15
C ARG A 39 0.69 -33.18 17.00
N VAL A 40 -0.48 -33.59 16.52
CA VAL A 40 -1.74 -33.45 17.25
C VAL A 40 -2.12 -34.79 17.85
N PHE A 41 -2.43 -34.76 19.14
CA PHE A 41 -2.88 -35.91 19.92
C PHE A 41 -4.28 -35.69 20.45
N GLU A 42 -5.00 -36.78 20.65
CA GLU A 42 -6.33 -36.83 21.27
C GLU A 42 -6.25 -37.78 22.49
N THR A 43 -6.77 -37.32 23.63
CA THR A 43 -6.86 -38.10 24.88
C THR A 43 -8.31 -38.18 25.34
N ASP A 44 -8.75 -39.39 25.67
CA ASP A 44 -10.02 -39.66 26.33
C ASP A 44 -9.89 -39.40 27.85
N LEU A 45 -10.71 -38.50 28.38
CA LEU A 45 -10.66 -38.05 29.76
C LEU A 45 -11.15 -39.12 30.76
N ASP A 46 -11.98 -40.08 30.30
CA ASP A 46 -12.41 -41.23 31.11
C ASP A 46 -11.38 -42.37 31.10
N ARG A 47 -10.38 -42.29 30.22
CA ARG A 47 -9.24 -43.22 30.16
C ARG A 47 -7.90 -42.49 30.29
N PRO A 48 -7.59 -41.90 31.47
CA PRO A 48 -6.31 -41.22 31.71
C PRO A 48 -5.11 -42.07 31.30
N GLY A 49 -4.16 -41.46 30.59
CA GLY A 49 -2.98 -42.13 30.07
C GLY A 49 -3.10 -42.73 28.66
N THR A 50 -4.27 -42.71 28.01
CA THR A 50 -4.37 -42.99 26.57
C THR A 50 -3.95 -41.76 25.77
N PHE A 51 -3.02 -41.91 24.82
CA PHE A 51 -2.59 -40.85 23.90
C PHE A 51 -2.68 -41.37 22.47
N LYS A 52 -3.57 -40.78 21.66
CA LYS A 52 -3.73 -41.16 20.26
C LYS A 52 -3.22 -40.03 19.38
N GLU A 53 -2.13 -40.26 18.66
CA GLU A 53 -1.77 -39.39 17.55
C GLU A 53 -2.86 -39.50 16.46
N ILE A 54 -3.37 -38.36 16.00
CA ILE A 54 -4.41 -38.32 14.97
C ILE A 54 -3.90 -37.82 13.62
N THR A 55 -2.71 -37.22 13.59
CA THR A 55 -2.07 -36.73 12.37
C THR A 55 -1.30 -37.82 11.63
N PRO A 56 -1.12 -37.74 10.30
CA PRO A 56 -0.40 -38.75 9.53
C PRO A 56 1.09 -38.81 9.88
N ASP A 57 1.64 -40.03 9.91
CA ASP A 57 3.08 -40.27 10.09
C ASP A 57 3.86 -40.28 8.77
N ASP A 58 3.17 -40.27 7.63
CA ASP A 58 3.74 -40.38 6.28
C ASP A 58 4.41 -39.09 5.77
N GLN A 59 4.27 -37.97 6.49
CA GLN A 59 4.92 -36.68 6.18
C GLN A 59 5.83 -36.22 7.36
N PRO A 60 7.04 -36.78 7.50
CA PRO A 60 7.92 -36.49 8.64
C PRO A 60 8.49 -35.06 8.66
N ASP A 61 8.45 -34.34 7.54
CA ASP A 61 8.97 -32.99 7.32
C ASP A 61 7.91 -31.87 7.48
N ILE A 62 6.72 -32.25 7.95
CA ILE A 62 5.59 -31.36 8.25
C ILE A 62 5.32 -31.39 9.75
N ASP A 63 5.10 -30.20 10.30
CA ASP A 63 4.60 -30.01 11.66
C ASP A 63 3.07 -29.88 11.60
N PHE A 64 2.39 -30.48 12.58
CA PHE A 64 0.96 -30.33 12.82
C PHE A 64 0.76 -29.86 14.26
N TYR A 65 0.04 -28.76 14.44
CA TYR A 65 -0.12 -28.11 15.75
C TYR A 65 -1.37 -27.23 15.77
N ASP A 66 -1.66 -26.60 16.91
CA ASP A 66 -2.77 -25.66 17.13
C ASP A 66 -4.14 -26.20 16.68
N PRO A 67 -4.60 -27.32 17.27
CA PRO A 67 -5.80 -28.01 16.85
C PRO A 67 -7.09 -27.37 17.39
N CYS A 68 -8.20 -27.56 16.68
CA CYS A 68 -9.53 -27.13 17.11
C CYS A 68 -10.61 -28.13 16.65
N TYR A 69 -11.54 -28.48 17.53
CA TYR A 69 -12.66 -29.36 17.20
C TYR A 69 -13.72 -28.65 16.35
N LEU A 70 -14.28 -29.39 15.38
CA LEU A 70 -15.50 -28.98 14.69
C LEU A 70 -16.74 -29.67 15.33
N PRO A 71 -17.90 -28.99 15.35
CA PRO A 71 -19.13 -29.49 15.96
C PRO A 71 -19.65 -30.83 15.42
N ASP A 72 -19.26 -31.19 14.19
CA ASP A 72 -19.67 -32.40 13.47
C ASP A 72 -18.61 -33.52 13.52
N GLY A 73 -17.59 -33.37 14.36
CA GLY A 73 -16.53 -34.37 14.54
C GLY A 73 -15.40 -34.26 13.54
N ARG A 74 -15.40 -33.28 12.63
CA ARG A 74 -14.17 -32.95 11.88
C ARG A 74 -13.15 -32.26 12.80
N ARG A 75 -11.88 -32.23 12.38
CA ARG A 75 -10.80 -31.57 13.15
C ARG A 75 -10.14 -30.50 12.30
N LEU A 76 -9.77 -29.38 12.92
CA LEU A 76 -8.88 -28.37 12.35
C LEU A 76 -7.52 -28.46 13.04
N PHE A 77 -6.47 -28.10 12.31
CA PHE A 77 -5.13 -27.88 12.85
C PHE A 77 -4.29 -27.06 11.88
N VAL A 78 -3.24 -26.44 12.38
CA VAL A 78 -2.21 -25.78 11.58
C VAL A 78 -1.20 -26.82 11.07
N ALA A 79 -0.77 -26.69 9.81
CA ALA A 79 0.32 -27.49 9.28
C ALA A 79 1.29 -26.69 8.39
N THR A 80 2.59 -27.06 8.40
CA THR A 80 3.66 -26.38 7.63
C THR A 80 3.80 -26.89 6.18
N SER A 81 2.72 -27.44 5.62
CA SER A 81 2.68 -28.08 4.30
C SER A 81 2.92 -27.13 3.11
N GLY A 82 2.89 -25.81 3.34
CA GLY A 82 3.17 -24.80 2.32
C GLY A 82 4.65 -24.65 1.96
N PHE A 83 5.57 -25.14 2.80
CA PHE A 83 7.02 -24.94 2.62
C PHE A 83 7.40 -23.47 2.40
N GLN A 84 6.67 -22.57 3.07
CA GLN A 84 6.94 -21.14 3.09
C GLN A 84 7.79 -20.81 4.31
N GLY A 85 8.56 -19.73 4.23
CA GLY A 85 9.28 -19.15 5.35
C GLY A 85 8.95 -17.67 5.47
N VAL A 86 8.92 -17.15 6.70
CA VAL A 86 8.58 -15.75 6.98
C VAL A 86 9.61 -14.80 6.36
N PRO A 87 9.23 -13.93 5.39
CA PRO A 87 10.18 -13.10 4.66
C PRO A 87 11.06 -12.18 5.52
N CYS A 88 10.48 -11.52 6.55
CA CYS A 88 11.21 -10.51 7.34
C CYS A 88 12.38 -11.06 8.16
N VAL A 89 12.37 -12.37 8.45
CA VAL A 89 13.44 -13.12 9.14
C VAL A 89 14.21 -14.04 8.19
N SER A 90 14.33 -13.65 6.91
CA SER A 90 15.06 -14.41 5.89
C SER A 90 14.52 -15.83 5.65
N GLY A 91 13.24 -16.05 5.98
CA GLY A 91 12.57 -17.33 5.84
C GLY A 91 12.93 -18.38 6.89
N SER A 92 13.65 -18.02 7.96
CA SER A 92 14.02 -18.97 9.02
C SER A 92 12.81 -19.58 9.72
N ASP A 93 11.78 -18.77 9.92
CA ASP A 93 10.58 -19.18 10.64
C ASP A 93 9.62 -19.87 9.68
N TYR A 94 9.17 -21.07 10.07
CA TYR A 94 8.29 -21.86 9.23
C TYR A 94 6.87 -21.33 9.32
N VAL A 95 6.21 -21.31 8.17
CA VAL A 95 4.83 -20.84 8.06
C VAL A 95 3.87 -22.02 8.15
N GLY A 96 2.95 -21.96 9.11
CA GLY A 96 1.83 -22.86 9.27
C GLY A 96 0.54 -22.26 8.72
N ASN A 97 -0.26 -23.08 8.04
CA ASN A 97 -1.59 -22.71 7.54
C ASN A 97 -2.62 -23.74 8.00
N LEU A 98 -3.88 -23.32 8.10
CA LEU A 98 -4.99 -24.18 8.56
C LEU A 98 -5.33 -25.29 7.57
N HIS A 99 -5.52 -26.47 8.13
CA HIS A 99 -5.97 -27.69 7.48
C HIS A 99 -7.18 -28.24 8.22
N MET A 100 -8.00 -28.99 7.49
CA MET A 100 -9.13 -29.71 8.02
C MET A 100 -8.97 -31.20 7.72
N MET A 101 -9.21 -32.01 8.74
CA MET A 101 -9.34 -33.46 8.64
C MET A 101 -10.82 -33.85 8.70
N GLU A 102 -11.26 -34.54 7.66
CA GLU A 102 -12.58 -35.15 7.57
C GLU A 102 -12.71 -36.34 8.54
N THR A 103 -13.93 -36.82 8.74
CA THR A 103 -14.21 -37.95 9.65
C THR A 103 -13.65 -39.29 9.14
N ASP A 104 -13.34 -39.38 7.85
CA ASP A 104 -12.65 -40.53 7.24
C ASP A 104 -11.12 -40.45 7.33
N GLY A 105 -10.58 -39.35 7.89
CA GLY A 105 -9.15 -39.09 8.03
C GLY A 105 -8.51 -38.40 6.83
N SER A 106 -9.25 -38.08 5.77
CA SER A 106 -8.72 -37.29 4.65
C SER A 106 -8.47 -35.84 5.07
N ILE A 107 -7.40 -35.22 4.56
CA ILE A 107 -6.95 -33.88 4.98
C ILE A 107 -6.89 -32.95 3.78
N ARG A 108 -7.35 -31.71 3.97
CA ARG A 108 -7.20 -30.62 3.00
C ARG A 108 -6.80 -29.30 3.64
N ARG A 109 -6.04 -28.49 2.93
CA ARG A 109 -5.65 -27.12 3.30
C ARG A 109 -6.83 -26.17 3.06
N LEU A 110 -7.06 -25.25 4.00
CA LEU A 110 -8.15 -24.27 3.94
C LEU A 110 -7.66 -22.86 3.60
N VAL A 111 -6.50 -22.46 4.13
CA VAL A 111 -5.94 -21.10 3.95
C VAL A 111 -4.60 -21.16 3.23
N PHE A 112 -4.30 -20.12 2.46
CA PHE A 112 -3.17 -20.05 1.53
C PHE A 112 -2.43 -18.73 1.73
N ASP A 113 -2.04 -18.49 2.97
CA ASP A 113 -1.52 -17.21 3.41
C ASP A 113 0.00 -17.10 3.22
N GLN A 114 0.52 -15.87 3.15
CA GLN A 114 1.94 -15.54 3.03
C GLN A 114 2.72 -16.04 4.25
N ASP A 115 2.23 -15.65 5.43
CA ASP A 115 2.77 -16.02 6.72
C ASP A 115 1.74 -16.85 7.47
N ASN A 116 1.91 -16.90 8.78
CA ASN A 116 1.21 -17.86 9.58
C ASN A 116 -0.27 -17.54 9.81
N SER A 117 -1.07 -18.60 9.83
CA SER A 117 -2.47 -18.60 10.26
C SER A 117 -2.61 -19.46 11.52
N TRP A 118 -3.04 -18.89 12.64
CA TRP A 118 -3.04 -19.52 13.97
C TRP A 118 -4.32 -19.25 14.77
N CYS A 119 -4.37 -19.81 15.98
CA CYS A 119 -5.37 -19.65 17.02
C CYS A 119 -6.80 -19.88 16.52
N PRO A 120 -7.11 -21.01 15.86
CA PRO A 120 -8.46 -21.29 15.42
C PRO A 120 -9.41 -21.43 16.62
N THR A 121 -10.59 -20.82 16.54
CA THR A 121 -11.66 -21.03 17.55
C THR A 121 -13.04 -20.93 16.93
N ALA A 122 -13.98 -21.74 17.39
CA ALA A 122 -15.36 -21.72 16.91
C ALA A 122 -16.12 -20.46 17.35
N LEU A 123 -16.92 -19.89 16.46
CA LEU A 123 -17.93 -18.86 16.75
C LEU A 123 -19.28 -19.51 17.08
N PRO A 124 -20.15 -18.85 17.87
CA PRO A 124 -21.50 -19.35 18.16
C PRO A 124 -22.40 -19.57 16.94
N ASN A 125 -22.09 -18.95 15.80
CA ASN A 125 -22.80 -19.11 14.54
C ASN A 125 -22.24 -20.22 13.62
N GLY A 126 -21.28 -21.02 14.12
CA GLY A 126 -20.67 -22.13 13.39
C GLY A 126 -19.57 -21.75 12.39
N ARG A 127 -19.22 -20.46 12.29
CA ARG A 127 -17.98 -20.00 11.63
C ARG A 127 -16.78 -20.16 12.57
N PHE A 128 -15.57 -19.94 12.06
CA PHE A 128 -14.33 -20.04 12.83
C PHE A 128 -13.53 -18.76 12.73
N LEU A 129 -13.01 -18.30 13.87
CA LEU A 129 -11.98 -17.26 13.91
C LEU A 129 -10.62 -17.89 13.74
N TYR A 130 -9.71 -17.13 13.13
CA TYR A 130 -8.28 -17.42 13.13
C TYR A 130 -7.50 -16.13 12.94
N LEU A 131 -6.29 -16.09 13.44
CA LEU A 131 -5.38 -14.97 13.23
C LEU A 131 -4.57 -15.20 11.96
N ARG A 132 -4.51 -14.20 11.08
CA ARG A 132 -3.64 -14.19 9.89
C ARG A 132 -2.56 -13.14 10.05
N TRP A 133 -1.30 -13.53 9.89
CA TRP A 133 -0.21 -12.60 9.67
C TRP A 133 -0.04 -12.38 8.15
N GLU A 134 -0.03 -11.13 7.72
CA GLU A 134 0.21 -10.74 6.32
C GLU A 134 0.95 -9.41 6.27
N TYR A 135 1.78 -9.13 5.26
CA TYR A 135 2.33 -7.77 5.07
C TYR A 135 2.84 -7.53 3.66
N THR A 136 2.12 -8.12 2.71
CA THR A 136 2.41 -7.97 1.30
C THR A 136 2.24 -6.53 0.84
N ASP A 137 3.33 -5.90 0.42
CA ASP A 137 3.43 -4.48 0.05
C ASP A 137 2.94 -3.52 1.16
N SER A 138 3.09 -3.88 2.43
CA SER A 138 2.60 -3.06 3.55
C SER A 138 3.47 -3.21 4.79
N ALA A 139 3.34 -2.31 5.76
CA ALA A 139 4.08 -2.39 7.01
C ALA A 139 3.87 -3.75 7.73
N HIS A 140 4.97 -4.37 8.18
CA HIS A 140 4.95 -5.77 8.64
C HIS A 140 4.75 -5.98 10.14
N TYR A 141 4.97 -4.94 10.95
CA TYR A 141 4.92 -5.05 12.40
C TYR A 141 3.52 -5.30 12.94
N PHE A 142 2.54 -4.61 12.38
CA PHE A 142 1.21 -4.50 12.99
C PHE A 142 0.13 -5.31 12.28
N ALA A 143 0.53 -6.11 11.31
CA ALA A 143 -0.36 -6.72 10.34
C ALA A 143 -0.78 -8.14 10.75
N ARG A 144 -1.37 -8.26 11.94
CA ARG A 144 -1.97 -9.50 12.47
C ARG A 144 -3.48 -9.34 12.53
N VAL A 145 -4.13 -9.69 11.43
CA VAL A 145 -5.55 -9.48 11.20
C VAL A 145 -6.34 -10.67 11.74
N LEU A 146 -7.37 -10.41 12.53
CA LEU A 146 -8.31 -11.46 12.93
C LEU A 146 -9.25 -11.71 11.76
N MET A 147 -9.34 -12.96 11.33
CA MET A 147 -10.13 -13.42 10.19
C MET A 147 -11.25 -14.34 10.65
N SER A 148 -12.24 -14.56 9.78
CA SER A 148 -13.28 -15.54 9.97
C SER A 148 -13.59 -16.31 8.69
N MET A 149 -14.01 -17.56 8.81
CA MET A 149 -14.41 -18.41 7.67
C MET A 149 -15.46 -19.45 8.04
N ASN A 150 -16.11 -20.05 7.05
CA ASN A 150 -16.91 -21.26 7.24
C ASN A 150 -16.00 -22.47 7.52
N PRO A 151 -16.51 -23.53 8.18
CA PRO A 151 -15.70 -24.71 8.49
C PRO A 151 -15.15 -25.43 7.25
N ASP A 152 -15.76 -25.23 6.09
CA ASP A 152 -15.29 -25.81 4.83
C ASP A 152 -14.22 -24.96 4.11
N GLY A 153 -13.79 -23.84 4.69
CA GLY A 153 -12.82 -22.90 4.13
C GLY A 153 -13.40 -21.80 3.25
N THR A 154 -14.72 -21.78 3.03
CA THR A 154 -15.39 -20.72 2.24
C THR A 154 -15.66 -19.46 3.05
N ASP A 155 -15.97 -18.36 2.37
CA ASP A 155 -16.33 -17.07 2.97
C ASP A 155 -15.27 -16.55 3.94
N GLN A 156 -14.00 -16.65 3.54
CA GLN A 156 -12.86 -16.09 4.28
C GLN A 156 -12.90 -14.57 4.22
N LYS A 157 -12.90 -13.94 5.38
CA LYS A 157 -13.24 -12.52 5.54
C LYS A 157 -12.55 -11.93 6.75
N GLU A 158 -12.18 -10.65 6.68
CA GLU A 158 -11.66 -9.99 7.87
C GLU A 158 -12.72 -9.97 8.96
N PHE A 159 -12.28 -10.09 10.20
CA PHE A 159 -13.10 -9.95 11.39
C PHE A 159 -12.73 -8.68 12.14
N TYR A 160 -11.43 -8.40 12.33
CA TYR A 160 -10.95 -7.18 12.99
C TYR A 160 -9.50 -6.81 12.62
N GLY A 161 -9.20 -5.53 12.49
CA GLY A 161 -7.82 -5.00 12.40
C GLY A 161 -7.22 -4.94 10.99
N SER A 162 -8.02 -5.17 9.94
CA SER A 162 -7.54 -4.95 8.57
C SER A 162 -7.33 -3.46 8.30
N ASN A 163 -6.24 -3.11 7.62
CA ASN A 163 -5.81 -1.74 7.32
C ASN A 163 -5.60 -0.87 8.57
N SER A 164 -5.27 -1.48 9.71
CA SER A 164 -5.04 -0.77 10.96
C SER A 164 -3.65 -1.04 11.52
N TYR A 165 -3.03 -0.01 12.09
CA TYR A 165 -1.81 -0.14 12.88
C TYR A 165 -2.11 -0.62 14.31
N TRP A 166 -3.35 -0.42 14.78
CA TRP A 166 -3.82 -1.00 16.03
C TRP A 166 -4.95 -2.02 15.77
N PRO A 167 -4.95 -3.19 16.45
CA PRO A 167 -4.04 -3.60 17.51
C PRO A 167 -2.66 -3.92 16.96
N ASN A 168 -1.62 -3.49 17.68
CA ASN A 168 -0.24 -3.67 17.24
C ASN A 168 0.10 -5.14 17.01
N SER A 169 -0.52 -6.03 17.78
CA SER A 169 -0.65 -7.45 17.55
C SER A 169 -1.83 -7.97 18.35
N LEU A 170 -2.58 -8.92 17.81
CA LEU A 170 -3.68 -9.57 18.51
C LEU A 170 -3.42 -11.07 18.59
N PHE A 171 -3.58 -11.67 19.76
CA PHE A 171 -3.42 -13.11 19.96
C PHE A 171 -4.56 -13.68 20.82
N TYR A 172 -4.77 -15.00 20.69
CA TYR A 172 -5.67 -15.79 21.53
C TYR A 172 -7.09 -15.21 21.62
N ALA A 173 -7.61 -14.69 20.50
CA ALA A 173 -8.96 -14.17 20.45
C ALA A 173 -9.98 -15.29 20.73
N ARG A 174 -10.93 -15.06 21.64
CA ARG A 174 -12.03 -15.98 21.96
C ARG A 174 -13.36 -15.22 21.95
N PRO A 175 -14.41 -15.74 21.29
CA PRO A 175 -15.72 -15.11 21.29
C PRO A 175 -16.35 -15.18 22.67
N LEU A 176 -17.12 -14.15 23.02
CA LEU A 176 -17.93 -14.17 24.24
C LEU A 176 -19.08 -15.18 24.10
N PRO A 177 -19.50 -15.86 25.20
CA PRO A 177 -20.61 -16.82 25.16
C PRO A 177 -21.88 -16.23 24.53
N GLY A 178 -22.39 -16.88 23.49
CA GLY A 178 -23.62 -16.48 22.79
C GLY A 178 -23.49 -15.24 21.88
N SER A 179 -22.33 -14.59 21.81
CA SER A 179 -22.12 -13.44 20.94
C SER A 179 -21.34 -13.81 19.67
N SER A 180 -21.81 -13.34 18.52
CA SER A 180 -21.09 -13.45 17.24
C SER A 180 -20.30 -12.18 16.89
N THR A 181 -20.39 -11.13 17.70
CA THR A 181 -19.75 -9.82 17.43
C THR A 181 -18.76 -9.40 18.50
N LYS A 182 -18.83 -9.99 19.69
CA LYS A 182 -17.95 -9.66 20.81
C LYS A 182 -16.92 -10.75 21.04
N PHE A 183 -15.69 -10.33 21.32
CA PHE A 183 -14.60 -11.24 21.65
C PHE A 183 -13.64 -10.59 22.63
N VAL A 184 -12.88 -11.41 23.36
CA VAL A 184 -11.74 -10.99 24.17
C VAL A 184 -10.47 -11.48 23.50
N GLY A 185 -9.39 -10.71 23.59
CA GLY A 185 -8.09 -11.10 23.06
C GLY A 185 -6.94 -10.44 23.80
N ILE A 186 -5.72 -10.84 23.45
CA ILE A 186 -4.48 -10.29 24.00
C ILE A 186 -3.86 -9.34 22.99
N VAL A 187 -3.81 -8.06 23.35
CA VAL A 187 -3.09 -7.04 22.57
C VAL A 187 -1.63 -7.02 23.02
N SER A 188 -0.71 -7.24 22.08
CA SER A 188 0.73 -7.38 22.33
C SER A 188 1.56 -6.51 21.39
N GLY A 189 2.89 -6.54 21.56
CA GLY A 189 3.85 -5.94 20.63
C GLY A 189 4.31 -6.92 19.56
N HIS A 190 5.00 -6.41 18.53
CA HIS A 190 5.67 -7.25 17.53
C HIS A 190 7.00 -7.77 18.09
N HIS A 191 7.86 -6.86 18.58
CA HIS A 191 9.06 -7.20 19.34
C HIS A 191 8.87 -7.12 20.87
N GLY A 192 9.84 -7.63 21.62
CA GLY A 192 9.84 -7.63 23.08
C GLY A 192 9.06 -8.82 23.65
N LEU A 193 8.15 -8.57 24.58
CA LEU A 193 7.31 -9.61 25.19
C LEU A 193 6.17 -10.03 24.24
N ALA A 194 6.51 -10.76 23.18
CA ALA A 194 5.55 -11.19 22.17
C ALA A 194 4.51 -12.20 22.71
N ARG A 195 3.32 -12.20 22.11
CA ARG A 195 2.15 -13.07 22.39
C ARG A 195 1.49 -12.90 23.76
N MET A 196 2.20 -12.44 24.78
CA MET A 196 1.61 -12.00 26.06
C MET A 196 1.36 -10.49 26.03
N GLY A 197 0.39 -10.01 26.82
CA GLY A 197 0.07 -8.58 26.76
C GLY A 197 -1.18 -8.16 27.53
N GLU A 198 -1.85 -7.16 26.99
CA GLU A 198 -3.00 -6.49 27.58
C GLU A 198 -4.29 -7.25 27.24
N LEU A 199 -5.05 -7.66 28.26
CA LEU A 199 -6.37 -8.26 28.07
C LEU A 199 -7.35 -7.20 27.57
N THR A 200 -7.95 -7.40 26.41
CA THR A 200 -8.80 -6.39 25.77
C THR A 200 -10.10 -6.99 25.27
N LEU A 201 -11.22 -6.35 25.60
CA LEU A 201 -12.56 -6.68 25.15
C LEU A 201 -12.90 -5.87 23.88
N PHE A 202 -13.55 -6.54 22.93
CA PHE A 202 -13.92 -5.98 21.63
C PHE A 202 -15.39 -6.24 21.29
N ASP A 203 -15.98 -5.35 20.48
CA ASP A 203 -17.29 -5.49 19.86
C ASP A 203 -17.26 -4.92 18.44
N ILE A 204 -17.25 -5.81 17.44
CA ILE A 204 -17.14 -5.43 16.03
C ILE A 204 -18.38 -4.70 15.49
N SER A 205 -19.49 -4.70 16.23
CA SER A 205 -20.67 -3.90 15.88
C SER A 205 -20.41 -2.40 16.03
N ARG A 206 -19.42 -2.01 16.83
CA ARG A 206 -18.99 -0.61 17.02
C ARG A 206 -18.02 -0.13 15.94
N GLY A 207 -17.27 -1.06 15.34
CA GLY A 207 -16.27 -0.79 14.30
C GLY A 207 -15.24 -1.91 14.24
N ARG A 208 -14.46 -1.96 13.16
CA ARG A 208 -13.44 -3.00 12.90
C ARG A 208 -12.04 -2.46 12.67
N HIS A 209 -11.92 -1.14 12.62
CA HIS A 209 -10.72 -0.41 12.25
C HIS A 209 -10.16 0.30 13.48
N GLU A 210 -8.85 0.19 13.68
CA GLU A 210 -8.14 0.81 14.80
C GLU A 210 -8.84 0.46 16.13
N THR A 211 -9.04 1.43 17.03
CA THR A 211 -9.72 1.22 18.32
C THR A 211 -11.25 1.30 18.23
N ALA A 212 -11.86 1.43 17.04
CA ALA A 212 -13.30 1.68 16.91
C ALA A 212 -14.18 0.56 17.52
N GLY A 213 -13.73 -0.69 17.45
CA GLY A 213 -14.39 -1.83 18.11
C GLY A 213 -13.81 -2.20 19.46
N ALA A 214 -12.79 -1.50 19.95
CA ALA A 214 -12.23 -1.74 21.27
C ALA A 214 -13.19 -1.23 22.35
N VAL A 215 -13.62 -2.13 23.24
CA VAL A 215 -14.55 -1.80 24.32
C VAL A 215 -13.78 -1.34 25.54
N GLN A 216 -12.84 -2.16 26.01
CA GLN A 216 -12.11 -1.91 27.24
C GLN A 216 -10.83 -2.75 27.32
N ARG A 217 -9.74 -2.13 27.78
CA ARG A 217 -8.57 -2.84 28.29
C ARG A 217 -8.77 -3.18 29.76
N ILE A 218 -8.38 -4.38 30.18
CA ILE A 218 -8.49 -4.87 31.56
C ILE A 218 -7.07 -5.10 32.11
N PRO A 219 -6.64 -4.41 33.19
CA PRO A 219 -7.36 -3.34 33.89
C PRO A 219 -7.52 -2.04 33.09
N GLY A 220 -8.59 -1.30 33.37
CA GLY A 220 -8.94 -0.06 32.68
C GLY A 220 -10.44 0.29 32.70
N TYR A 221 -11.18 -0.11 33.73
CA TYR A 221 -12.63 0.10 33.80
C TYR A 221 -13.04 1.56 33.57
N GLY A 222 -14.00 1.75 32.65
CA GLY A 222 -14.55 3.06 32.30
C GLY A 222 -13.61 3.98 31.51
N LYS A 223 -12.41 3.51 31.12
CA LYS A 223 -11.46 4.26 30.31
C LYS A 223 -11.54 3.84 28.83
N PRO A 224 -11.47 4.78 27.89
CA PRO A 224 -11.33 4.43 26.48
C PRO A 224 -10.01 3.68 26.23
N VAL A 225 -10.00 2.86 25.18
CA VAL A 225 -8.76 2.22 24.72
C VAL A 225 -7.99 3.20 23.85
N ASP A 226 -6.76 3.53 24.26
CA ASP A 226 -5.90 4.46 23.54
C ASP A 226 -5.42 3.84 22.22
N ASN A 227 -5.52 4.59 21.12
CA ASN A 227 -4.93 4.19 19.85
C ASN A 227 -3.43 4.50 19.83
N ARG A 228 -2.59 3.51 20.20
CA ARG A 228 -1.13 3.67 20.34
C ARG A 228 -0.37 2.62 19.53
N THR A 229 0.16 3.03 18.39
CA THR A 229 1.06 2.23 17.55
C THR A 229 2.49 2.28 18.07
N ILE A 230 2.94 1.18 18.66
CA ILE A 230 4.24 1.03 19.34
C ILE A 230 4.69 -0.42 19.16
N ASP A 231 5.88 -0.64 18.63
CA ASP A 231 6.43 -1.98 18.42
C ASP A 231 6.48 -2.80 19.74
N GLN A 232 7.15 -2.27 20.77
CA GLN A 232 7.30 -2.93 22.08
C GLN A 232 6.21 -2.49 23.08
N LEU A 233 4.95 -2.46 22.65
CA LEU A 233 3.82 -1.88 23.38
C LEU A 233 3.75 -2.32 24.85
N VAL A 234 3.95 -3.62 25.12
CA VAL A 234 3.62 -4.25 26.40
C VAL A 234 4.80 -4.44 27.35
N ASN A 235 6.00 -3.99 26.98
CA ASN A 235 7.19 -4.10 27.84
C ASN A 235 7.06 -3.39 29.19
N LYS A 236 6.13 -2.42 29.29
CA LYS A 236 5.81 -1.69 30.52
C LYS A 236 4.42 -2.03 31.07
N SER A 237 3.69 -2.96 30.44
CA SER A 237 2.35 -3.34 30.88
C SER A 237 2.44 -4.28 32.11
N SER A 238 1.49 -4.12 33.02
CA SER A 238 1.35 -4.95 34.22
C SER A 238 -0.11 -4.96 34.66
N PRO A 239 -0.69 -6.12 35.00
CA PRO A 239 -0.14 -7.46 34.76
C PRO A 239 -0.09 -7.82 33.27
N LEU A 240 0.57 -8.94 32.94
CA LEU A 240 0.57 -9.52 31.59
C LEU A 240 -0.35 -10.75 31.55
N PHE A 241 -1.07 -10.90 30.44
CA PHE A 241 -2.05 -11.97 30.25
C PHE A 241 -1.75 -12.84 29.04
N LEU A 242 -2.19 -14.09 29.14
CA LEU A 242 -2.23 -15.10 28.08
C LEU A 242 -3.54 -15.90 28.16
N HIS A 243 -3.93 -16.50 27.04
CA HIS A 243 -4.99 -17.52 26.94
C HIS A 243 -6.29 -17.15 27.67
N PRO A 244 -6.97 -16.05 27.31
CA PRO A 244 -8.23 -15.70 27.92
C PRO A 244 -9.32 -16.71 27.53
N TYR A 245 -10.11 -17.13 28.50
CA TYR A 245 -11.30 -17.95 28.29
C TYR A 245 -12.52 -17.27 28.93
N PRO A 246 -13.47 -16.76 28.12
CA PRO A 246 -14.62 -16.04 28.65
C PRO A 246 -15.63 -16.98 29.32
N LEU A 247 -16.05 -16.65 30.54
CA LEU A 247 -17.09 -17.36 31.30
C LEU A 247 -18.47 -16.69 31.14
N SER A 248 -18.47 -15.37 30.99
CA SER A 248 -19.63 -14.51 30.70
C SER A 248 -19.16 -13.28 29.92
N ASP A 249 -20.05 -12.30 29.69
CA ASP A 249 -19.68 -11.01 29.09
C ASP A 249 -18.67 -10.22 29.94
N ASP A 250 -18.64 -10.50 31.24
CA ASP A 250 -17.97 -9.66 32.24
C ASP A 250 -16.82 -10.37 32.97
N LEU A 251 -16.67 -11.70 32.82
CA LEU A 251 -15.77 -12.53 33.62
C LEU A 251 -14.96 -13.51 32.75
N PHE A 252 -13.65 -13.57 32.99
CA PHE A 252 -12.68 -14.31 32.18
C PHE A 252 -11.75 -15.14 33.07
N LEU A 253 -11.47 -16.38 32.66
CA LEU A 253 -10.30 -17.13 33.13
C LEU A 253 -9.09 -16.70 32.29
N VAL A 254 -7.94 -16.51 32.94
CA VAL A 254 -6.71 -16.06 32.27
C VAL A 254 -5.48 -16.72 32.88
N SER A 255 -4.45 -16.91 32.06
CA SER A 255 -3.08 -17.07 32.55
C SER A 255 -2.50 -15.69 32.79
N MET A 256 -2.16 -15.38 34.03
CA MET A 256 -1.67 -14.07 34.45
C MET A 256 -0.25 -14.16 35.00
N HIS A 257 0.56 -13.18 34.63
CA HIS A 257 1.89 -12.95 35.21
C HIS A 257 1.90 -11.58 35.90
N ALA A 258 2.08 -11.59 37.21
CA ALA A 258 2.39 -10.39 37.99
C ALA A 258 3.90 -10.16 37.87
N ASN A 259 4.34 -8.99 37.41
CA ASN A 259 5.73 -8.65 37.01
C ASN A 259 6.87 -8.89 38.03
N SER A 260 6.66 -9.65 39.12
CA SER A 260 7.60 -9.97 40.19
C SER A 260 8.52 -11.19 39.93
N GLY A 261 8.64 -11.67 38.68
CA GLY A 261 9.59 -12.74 38.31
C GLY A 261 9.19 -14.16 38.73
N GLY A 262 7.88 -14.45 38.80
CA GLY A 262 7.33 -15.78 39.08
C GLY A 262 6.68 -16.43 37.85
N PRO A 263 6.24 -17.70 37.92
CA PRO A 263 5.58 -18.34 36.79
C PRO A 263 4.19 -17.74 36.51
N PHE A 264 3.68 -17.98 35.29
CA PHE A 264 2.29 -17.68 34.96
C PHE A 264 1.36 -18.53 35.83
N PHE A 265 0.27 -17.93 36.30
CA PHE A 265 -0.70 -18.58 37.17
C PHE A 265 -2.14 -18.33 36.70
N ILE A 266 -3.08 -19.16 37.15
CA ILE A 266 -4.48 -19.03 36.72
C ILE A 266 -5.20 -18.02 37.63
N ALA A 267 -5.88 -17.05 37.01
CA ALA A 267 -6.68 -16.04 37.69
C ALA A 267 -8.05 -15.87 37.04
N LEU A 268 -8.99 -15.32 37.82
CA LEU A 268 -10.20 -14.67 37.30
C LEU A 268 -9.91 -13.20 37.10
N ALA A 269 -10.31 -12.67 35.95
CA ALA A 269 -10.34 -11.26 35.64
C ALA A 269 -11.77 -10.85 35.29
N ASP A 270 -12.22 -9.69 35.76
CA ASP A 270 -13.50 -9.11 35.33
C ASP A 270 -13.34 -7.72 34.72
N ILE A 271 -14.42 -7.21 34.13
CA ILE A 271 -14.45 -5.87 33.53
C ILE A 271 -14.35 -4.74 34.57
N TYR A 272 -14.46 -5.03 35.87
CA TYR A 272 -14.36 -4.02 36.94
C TYR A 272 -12.94 -3.94 37.53
N ASP A 273 -11.96 -4.53 36.84
CA ASP A 273 -10.55 -4.60 37.21
C ASP A 273 -10.27 -5.51 38.43
N ASN A 274 -11.22 -6.36 38.83
CA ASN A 274 -10.95 -7.36 39.87
C ASN A 274 -10.11 -8.50 39.28
N LEU A 275 -8.99 -8.80 39.93
CA LEU A 275 -8.07 -9.87 39.56
C LEU A 275 -7.90 -10.82 40.75
N VAL A 276 -8.44 -12.04 40.63
CA VAL A 276 -8.46 -13.03 41.72
C VAL A 276 -7.63 -14.26 41.33
N PRO A 277 -6.45 -14.48 41.93
CA PRO A 277 -5.70 -15.71 41.70
C PRO A 277 -6.48 -16.94 42.13
N LEU A 278 -6.59 -17.94 41.26
CA LEU A 278 -7.23 -19.22 41.54
C LEU A 278 -6.22 -20.32 41.87
N ARG A 279 -5.10 -20.37 41.15
CA ARG A 279 -4.09 -21.41 41.31
C ARG A 279 -2.72 -20.86 40.92
N GLN A 280 -1.76 -20.99 41.83
CA GLN A 280 -0.34 -20.64 41.62
C GLN A 280 0.53 -21.87 41.87
N SER A 281 1.61 -22.00 41.11
CA SER A 281 2.73 -22.91 41.41
C SER A 281 3.98 -22.06 41.69
N MET A 282 4.91 -22.60 42.47
CA MET A 282 6.19 -21.91 42.75
C MET A 282 7.21 -22.12 41.62
N SER A 283 7.03 -23.17 40.80
CA SER A 283 7.96 -23.56 39.73
C SER A 283 7.30 -23.65 38.36
N ASP A 284 6.00 -23.95 38.30
CA ASP A 284 5.37 -24.34 37.04
C ASP A 284 4.53 -23.19 36.48
N HIS A 285 4.68 -22.94 35.18
CA HIS A 285 3.79 -22.06 34.45
C HIS A 285 2.47 -22.76 34.16
N LEU A 286 1.36 -22.10 34.49
CA LEU A 286 0.01 -22.59 34.24
C LEU A 286 -0.61 -21.84 33.06
N TYR A 287 -0.81 -22.54 31.96
CA TYR A 287 -1.33 -22.01 30.70
C TYR A 287 -2.74 -22.54 30.37
N GLU A 288 -3.40 -21.88 29.41
CA GLU A 288 -4.63 -22.33 28.76
C GLU A 288 -5.75 -22.79 29.69
N PRO A 289 -6.18 -21.94 30.65
CA PRO A 289 -7.26 -22.31 31.56
C PRO A 289 -8.58 -22.48 30.81
N MET A 290 -9.20 -23.64 30.97
CA MET A 290 -10.47 -23.97 30.36
C MET A 290 -11.38 -24.70 31.36
N PRO A 291 -12.67 -24.35 31.44
CA PRO A 291 -13.62 -25.12 32.24
C PRO A 291 -13.82 -26.52 31.65
N LEU A 292 -13.58 -27.55 32.45
CA LEU A 292 -13.94 -28.93 32.08
C LEU A 292 -15.45 -29.14 32.26
N LYS A 293 -16.23 -28.78 31.25
CA LYS A 293 -17.68 -29.00 31.19
C LYS A 293 -18.16 -29.07 29.74
N PRO A 294 -19.25 -29.81 29.45
CA PRO A 294 -19.87 -29.78 28.13
C PRO A 294 -20.29 -28.36 27.73
N HIS A 295 -20.23 -28.07 26.44
CA HIS A 295 -20.67 -26.79 25.88
C HIS A 295 -21.46 -26.97 24.57
N PRO A 296 -22.34 -26.01 24.21
CA PRO A 296 -23.22 -26.17 23.07
C PRO A 296 -22.48 -26.33 21.74
N ARG A 297 -22.92 -27.28 20.92
CA ARG A 297 -22.50 -27.43 19.52
C ARG A 297 -23.19 -26.36 18.66
N PRO A 298 -22.46 -25.40 18.06
CA PRO A 298 -23.08 -24.40 17.21
C PRO A 298 -23.62 -25.04 15.92
N PRO A 299 -24.71 -24.50 15.35
CA PRO A 299 -25.20 -24.96 14.06
C PRO A 299 -24.16 -24.66 12.97
N LEU A 300 -23.92 -25.62 12.09
CA LEU A 300 -22.95 -25.44 11.01
C LEU A 300 -23.61 -24.88 9.74
N PRO A 301 -22.96 -23.93 9.05
CA PRO A 301 -23.34 -23.57 7.69
C PRO A 301 -23.28 -24.78 6.76
N ALA A 302 -24.20 -24.85 5.79
CA ALA A 302 -24.14 -25.86 4.75
C ALA A 302 -22.83 -25.73 3.94
N PRO A 303 -22.14 -26.85 3.61
CA PRO A 303 -20.97 -26.81 2.76
C PRO A 303 -21.27 -26.16 1.40
N ARG A 304 -20.36 -25.31 0.94
CA ARG A 304 -20.44 -24.59 -0.35
C ARG A 304 -19.35 -25.03 -1.33
N VAL A 305 -18.49 -25.95 -0.92
CA VAL A 305 -17.40 -26.48 -1.74
C VAL A 305 -17.88 -27.60 -2.67
N ASN A 306 -17.35 -27.61 -3.90
CA ASN A 306 -17.41 -28.74 -4.82
C ASN A 306 -15.98 -29.17 -5.16
N LEU A 307 -15.48 -30.21 -4.47
CA LEU A 307 -14.07 -30.62 -4.55
C LEU A 307 -13.64 -31.17 -5.92
N ALA A 308 -14.60 -31.50 -6.80
CA ALA A 308 -14.32 -31.89 -8.18
C ALA A 308 -13.90 -30.71 -9.05
N ASP A 309 -14.28 -29.49 -8.67
CA ASP A 309 -13.94 -28.27 -9.43
C ASP A 309 -12.48 -27.85 -9.18
N LYS A 310 -11.91 -27.14 -10.14
CA LYS A 310 -10.59 -26.50 -10.05
C LYS A 310 -10.65 -24.97 -9.99
N GLU A 311 -11.86 -24.44 -10.06
CA GLU A 311 -12.12 -23.01 -10.17
C GLU A 311 -13.14 -22.57 -9.12
N CYS A 312 -13.07 -21.30 -8.77
CA CYS A 312 -14.10 -20.56 -8.07
C CYS A 312 -14.74 -19.53 -9.02
N THR A 313 -15.86 -18.96 -8.61
CA THR A 313 -16.47 -17.79 -9.24
C THR A 313 -16.21 -16.58 -8.35
N VAL A 314 -15.74 -15.49 -8.93
CA VAL A 314 -15.58 -14.20 -8.23
C VAL A 314 -16.67 -13.26 -8.73
N TYR A 315 -17.38 -12.63 -7.80
CA TYR A 315 -18.46 -11.69 -8.09
C TYR A 315 -18.28 -10.39 -7.29
N MET A 316 -18.15 -9.28 -8.01
CA MET A 316 -18.12 -7.93 -7.44
C MET A 316 -19.39 -7.19 -7.86
N VAL A 317 -20.16 -6.71 -6.88
CA VAL A 317 -21.43 -6.00 -7.13
C VAL A 317 -21.20 -4.66 -7.82
N GLY A 318 -20.15 -3.93 -7.44
CA GLY A 318 -19.77 -2.67 -8.08
C GLY A 318 -18.48 -2.12 -7.50
N SER A 319 -17.45 -1.92 -8.34
CA SER A 319 -16.12 -1.47 -7.92
C SER A 319 -16.10 -0.21 -7.04
N HIS A 320 -17.05 0.70 -7.27
CA HIS A 320 -17.18 1.99 -6.59
C HIS A 320 -17.97 1.94 -5.26
N LEU A 321 -18.45 0.76 -4.84
CA LEU A 321 -19.26 0.61 -3.63
C LEU A 321 -18.42 0.44 -2.35
N GLY A 322 -17.09 0.33 -2.49
CA GLY A 322 -16.15 0.32 -1.38
C GLY A 322 -15.25 1.57 -1.37
N GLU A 323 -14.46 1.73 -0.32
CA GLU A 323 -13.64 2.93 -0.10
C GLU A 323 -12.43 3.03 -1.04
N GLY A 324 -12.01 1.90 -1.60
CA GLY A 324 -10.81 1.77 -2.43
C GLY A 324 -10.85 2.55 -3.73
N LEU A 325 -12.01 3.08 -4.13
CA LEU A 325 -12.17 3.98 -5.29
C LEU A 325 -12.87 5.30 -4.93
N THR A 326 -12.88 5.71 -3.65
CA THR A 326 -13.47 6.98 -3.22
C THR A 326 -12.85 8.18 -3.96
N GLY A 327 -13.70 9.00 -4.58
CA GLY A 327 -13.30 10.15 -5.39
C GLY A 327 -12.99 9.82 -6.85
N VAL A 328 -13.01 8.54 -7.25
CA VAL A 328 -12.94 8.15 -8.67
C VAL A 328 -14.37 8.17 -9.25
N PRO A 329 -14.61 8.87 -10.38
CA PRO A 329 -15.92 8.87 -11.01
C PRO A 329 -16.35 7.47 -11.49
N ARG A 330 -17.65 7.17 -11.40
CA ARG A 330 -18.22 5.91 -11.89
C ARG A 330 -17.89 5.69 -13.37
N GLY A 331 -17.65 4.43 -13.73
CA GLY A 331 -17.33 4.03 -15.09
C GLY A 331 -15.90 4.37 -15.56
N LYS A 332 -15.04 4.99 -14.73
CA LYS A 332 -13.62 5.22 -15.07
C LYS A 332 -12.77 3.95 -14.95
N ALA A 333 -13.07 3.10 -13.96
CA ALA A 333 -12.50 1.76 -13.91
C ALA A 333 -13.12 0.91 -15.04
N LYS A 334 -12.28 0.31 -15.89
CA LYS A 334 -12.70 -0.46 -17.09
C LYS A 334 -12.46 -1.96 -16.99
N ALA A 335 -11.47 -2.36 -16.21
CA ALA A 335 -11.11 -3.77 -16.04
C ALA A 335 -10.53 -4.02 -14.65
N LEU A 336 -10.41 -5.29 -14.28
CA LEU A 336 -9.55 -5.73 -13.19
C LEU A 336 -8.36 -6.48 -13.78
N ARG A 337 -7.14 -6.16 -13.35
CA ARG A 337 -5.99 -7.06 -13.46
C ARG A 337 -6.11 -8.13 -12.38
N VAL A 338 -5.90 -9.38 -12.75
CA VAL A 338 -5.89 -10.53 -11.84
C VAL A 338 -4.50 -11.14 -11.86
N PHE A 339 -3.89 -11.25 -10.68
CA PHE A 339 -2.61 -11.91 -10.49
C PHE A 339 -2.62 -12.70 -9.17
N GLN A 340 -1.68 -13.64 -9.05
CA GLN A 340 -1.45 -14.42 -7.86
C GLN A 340 -0.13 -14.00 -7.19
N TYR A 341 -0.09 -14.10 -5.87
CA TYR A 341 1.16 -14.11 -5.09
C TYR A 341 1.81 -15.49 -5.04
N GLU A 342 3.15 -15.51 -5.17
CA GLU A 342 3.95 -16.72 -4.93
C GLU A 342 5.02 -16.44 -3.87
N TYR A 343 4.80 -17.02 -2.69
CA TYR A 343 5.44 -16.64 -1.45
C TYR A 343 6.82 -17.27 -1.20
N SER A 344 7.60 -16.61 -0.35
CA SER A 344 8.98 -17.00 -0.03
C SER A 344 9.12 -18.44 0.48
N PRO A 345 10.06 -19.25 -0.06
CA PRO A 345 10.37 -20.58 0.45
C PRO A 345 11.16 -20.55 1.75
N ARG A 346 11.15 -21.67 2.47
CA ARG A 346 11.90 -21.83 3.72
C ARG A 346 13.37 -21.44 3.54
N ASN A 347 13.88 -20.64 4.48
CA ASN A 347 15.24 -20.12 4.54
C ASN A 347 15.64 -19.26 3.32
N VAL A 348 14.66 -18.54 2.77
CA VAL A 348 14.84 -17.43 1.82
C VAL A 348 13.85 -16.34 2.21
N GLY A 349 14.21 -15.08 2.06
CA GLY A 349 13.32 -13.96 2.34
C GLY A 349 14.10 -12.68 2.57
N GLY A 350 13.42 -11.54 2.47
CA GLY A 350 13.99 -10.24 2.77
C GLY A 350 13.57 -9.17 1.77
N HIS A 351 13.81 -7.92 2.15
CA HIS A 351 13.31 -6.71 1.47
C HIS A 351 13.84 -6.48 0.06
N TYR A 352 14.94 -7.17 -0.31
CA TYR A 352 15.67 -6.95 -1.57
C TYR A 352 15.83 -8.23 -2.37
N VAL A 353 15.08 -9.26 -2.02
CA VAL A 353 15.27 -10.59 -2.59
C VAL A 353 14.59 -10.72 -3.95
N VAL A 354 13.37 -10.20 -4.11
CA VAL A 354 12.61 -10.24 -5.38
C VAL A 354 12.90 -9.02 -6.26
N GLY A 355 13.07 -7.86 -5.64
CA GLY A 355 13.35 -6.60 -6.30
C GLY A 355 13.93 -5.59 -5.31
N PHE A 356 14.51 -4.53 -5.84
CA PHE A 356 15.13 -3.45 -5.05
C PHE A 356 14.07 -2.54 -4.47
N GLU A 357 14.04 -2.40 -3.13
CA GLU A 357 12.90 -1.83 -2.41
C GLU A 357 11.58 -2.36 -3.00
N GLY A 358 11.57 -3.61 -3.44
CA GLY A 358 10.54 -4.15 -4.32
C GLY A 358 9.43 -4.82 -3.53
N PRO A 359 8.70 -5.76 -4.14
CA PRO A 359 7.73 -6.57 -3.43
C PRO A 359 8.45 -7.64 -2.59
N TRP A 360 7.78 -8.13 -1.56
CA TRP A 360 8.22 -9.28 -0.78
C TRP A 360 8.15 -10.60 -1.55
N ASP A 361 7.22 -10.68 -2.49
CA ASP A 361 6.84 -11.91 -3.17
C ASP A 361 6.79 -11.75 -4.68
N THR A 362 7.09 -12.85 -5.37
CA THR A 362 6.98 -12.93 -6.83
C THR A 362 5.52 -12.94 -7.27
N ARG A 363 5.26 -12.50 -8.52
CA ARG A 363 3.90 -12.30 -9.05
C ARG A 363 3.64 -13.21 -10.25
N VAL A 364 2.53 -13.94 -10.20
CA VAL A 364 2.06 -14.78 -11.30
C VAL A 364 0.92 -14.07 -12.01
N MET A 365 1.14 -13.67 -13.27
CA MET A 365 0.14 -12.98 -14.07
C MET A 365 -0.90 -13.96 -14.61
N LEU A 366 -2.18 -13.71 -14.34
CA LEU A 366 -3.29 -14.48 -14.92
C LEU A 366 -3.87 -13.72 -16.13
N GLY A 367 -4.21 -12.45 -15.97
CA GLY A 367 -4.84 -11.70 -17.05
C GLY A 367 -5.69 -10.53 -16.60
N THR A 368 -6.68 -10.17 -17.42
CA THR A 368 -7.67 -9.13 -17.12
C THR A 368 -9.09 -9.62 -17.32
N VAL A 369 -10.03 -8.99 -16.61
CA VAL A 369 -11.48 -9.17 -16.76
C VAL A 369 -12.15 -7.81 -16.90
N ALA A 370 -13.14 -7.69 -17.78
CA ALA A 370 -13.82 -6.43 -18.02
C ALA A 370 -14.79 -6.08 -16.89
N LEU A 371 -14.91 -4.80 -16.56
CA LEU A 371 -15.97 -4.27 -15.71
C LEU A 371 -17.15 -3.82 -16.57
N GLU A 372 -18.36 -4.03 -16.05
CA GLU A 372 -19.58 -3.47 -16.59
C GLU A 372 -19.65 -1.94 -16.34
N GLU A 373 -20.57 -1.23 -17.00
CA GLU A 373 -20.72 0.22 -16.84
C GLU A 373 -21.08 0.64 -15.40
N ASP A 374 -21.82 -0.20 -14.67
CA ASP A 374 -22.12 -0.02 -13.25
C ASP A 374 -20.94 -0.38 -12.33
N GLY A 375 -19.81 -0.82 -12.90
CA GLY A 375 -18.61 -1.25 -12.20
C GLY A 375 -18.68 -2.68 -11.67
N SER A 376 -19.76 -3.43 -11.95
CA SER A 376 -19.89 -4.83 -11.55
C SER A 376 -19.04 -5.76 -12.40
N CYS A 377 -18.70 -6.93 -11.88
CA CYS A 377 -17.98 -7.97 -12.63
C CYS A 377 -18.21 -9.35 -12.04
N MET A 378 -18.28 -10.37 -12.89
CA MET A 378 -18.31 -11.77 -12.47
C MET A 378 -17.43 -12.61 -13.39
N PHE A 379 -16.51 -13.41 -12.82
CA PHE A 379 -15.53 -14.19 -13.58
C PHE A 379 -15.13 -15.50 -12.92
N LYS A 380 -14.58 -16.45 -13.69
CA LYS A 380 -13.97 -17.68 -13.18
C LYS A 380 -12.49 -17.46 -12.86
N ALA A 381 -12.03 -18.02 -11.75
CA ALA A 381 -10.64 -17.94 -11.33
C ALA A 381 -10.17 -19.27 -10.72
N PRO A 382 -8.85 -19.56 -10.70
CA PRO A 382 -8.32 -20.75 -10.03
C PRO A 382 -8.71 -20.78 -8.55
N ALA A 383 -9.26 -21.90 -8.10
CA ALA A 383 -9.50 -22.12 -6.68
C ALA A 383 -8.18 -22.35 -5.92
N ASN A 384 -8.22 -22.27 -4.58
CA ASN A 384 -7.08 -22.58 -3.71
C ASN A 384 -5.81 -21.78 -4.05
N THR A 385 -6.01 -20.54 -4.53
CA THR A 385 -4.97 -19.66 -5.03
C THR A 385 -5.12 -18.29 -4.36
N PRO A 386 -4.05 -17.69 -3.80
CA PRO A 386 -4.07 -16.34 -3.25
C PRO A 386 -4.08 -15.31 -4.39
N LEU A 387 -5.26 -14.78 -4.68
CA LEU A 387 -5.50 -13.85 -5.78
C LEU A 387 -5.59 -12.41 -5.30
N ALA A 388 -5.10 -11.50 -6.15
CA ALA A 388 -5.19 -10.06 -5.96
C ALA A 388 -5.76 -9.37 -7.20
N LEU A 389 -6.39 -8.22 -6.97
CA LEU A 389 -7.09 -7.44 -7.99
C LEU A 389 -6.56 -6.02 -8.04
N GLN A 390 -6.43 -5.47 -9.25
CA GLN A 390 -6.20 -4.04 -9.45
C GLN A 390 -7.24 -3.47 -10.41
N PRO A 391 -8.12 -2.54 -10.00
CA PRO A 391 -8.97 -1.82 -10.94
C PRO A 391 -8.09 -0.98 -11.87
N LEU A 392 -8.32 -1.13 -13.18
CA LEU A 392 -7.57 -0.46 -14.22
C LEU A 392 -8.42 0.64 -14.87
N ASP A 393 -7.77 1.75 -15.20
CA ASP A 393 -8.37 2.80 -16.03
C ASP A 393 -8.47 2.39 -17.52
N GLY A 394 -8.87 3.32 -18.38
CA GLY A 394 -8.99 3.08 -19.83
C GLY A 394 -7.66 2.82 -20.55
N ASP A 395 -6.53 3.18 -19.95
CA ASP A 395 -5.18 2.95 -20.49
C ASP A 395 -4.53 1.67 -19.93
N GLY A 396 -5.23 0.94 -19.06
CA GLY A 396 -4.71 -0.28 -18.42
C GLY A 396 -3.83 -0.04 -17.19
N LYS A 397 -3.88 1.16 -16.60
CA LYS A 397 -3.08 1.56 -15.42
C LYS A 397 -3.86 1.33 -14.13
N ALA A 398 -3.18 0.83 -13.10
CA ALA A 398 -3.83 0.56 -11.80
C ALA A 398 -4.27 1.84 -11.11
N MET A 399 -5.58 1.92 -10.82
CA MET A 399 -6.20 3.01 -10.08
C MET A 399 -6.12 2.83 -8.57
N GLN A 400 -5.98 1.58 -8.13
CA GLN A 400 -5.79 1.18 -6.74
C GLN A 400 -4.99 -0.12 -6.72
N ILE A 401 -4.19 -0.32 -5.68
CA ILE A 401 -3.41 -1.54 -5.49
C ILE A 401 -3.97 -2.36 -4.33
N MET A 402 -4.23 -3.64 -4.55
CA MET A 402 -4.63 -4.57 -3.49
C MET A 402 -3.39 -5.13 -2.81
N ARG A 403 -3.17 -4.73 -1.56
CA ARG A 403 -2.01 -5.09 -0.72
C ARG A 403 -2.37 -6.16 0.31
N SER A 404 -3.07 -7.18 -0.19
CA SER A 404 -3.56 -8.38 0.48
C SER A 404 -4.07 -9.34 -0.62
N TRP A 405 -4.65 -10.47 -0.26
CA TRP A 405 -5.23 -11.44 -1.19
C TRP A 405 -6.55 -12.00 -0.65
N PHE A 406 -7.32 -12.59 -1.57
CA PHE A 406 -8.43 -13.47 -1.25
C PHE A 406 -8.18 -14.86 -1.84
N VAL A 407 -8.88 -15.86 -1.31
CA VAL A 407 -8.86 -17.23 -1.83
C VAL A 407 -10.31 -17.69 -2.01
N GLY A 408 -10.63 -18.23 -3.18
CA GLY A 408 -11.86 -18.98 -3.37
C GLY A 408 -11.61 -20.48 -3.28
N MET A 409 -12.47 -21.21 -2.57
CA MET A 409 -12.47 -22.66 -2.55
C MET A 409 -13.08 -23.23 -3.85
N PRO A 410 -12.85 -24.52 -4.16
CA PRO A 410 -13.44 -25.18 -5.32
C PRO A 410 -14.97 -25.05 -5.37
N GLY A 411 -15.51 -24.54 -6.47
CA GLY A 411 -16.96 -24.36 -6.68
C GLY A 411 -17.57 -23.16 -5.94
N GLU A 412 -16.81 -22.48 -5.08
CA GLU A 412 -17.30 -21.33 -4.31
C GLU A 412 -17.63 -20.14 -5.22
N THR A 413 -18.64 -19.36 -4.85
CA THR A 413 -18.81 -17.99 -5.34
C THR A 413 -18.32 -17.01 -4.27
N VAL A 414 -17.10 -16.48 -4.46
CA VAL A 414 -16.54 -15.41 -3.64
C VAL A 414 -17.20 -14.10 -4.05
N SER A 415 -17.82 -13.40 -3.11
CA SER A 415 -18.55 -12.17 -3.39
C SER A 415 -18.06 -10.99 -2.55
N CYS A 416 -17.94 -9.83 -3.19
CA CYS A 416 -17.75 -8.53 -2.53
C CYS A 416 -18.74 -7.50 -3.10
N MET A 417 -19.14 -6.53 -2.28
CA MET A 417 -19.87 -5.35 -2.72
C MET A 417 -19.01 -4.45 -3.61
N GLY A 418 -17.78 -4.12 -3.22
CA GLY A 418 -16.90 -3.20 -3.95
C GLY A 418 -15.45 -3.23 -3.48
N CYS A 419 -14.60 -2.40 -4.11
CA CYS A 419 -13.19 -2.36 -3.76
C CYS A 419 -13.01 -1.86 -2.32
N HIS A 420 -12.64 -2.76 -1.40
CA HIS A 420 -12.39 -2.42 -0.01
C HIS A 420 -13.64 -1.96 0.76
N GLU A 421 -14.71 -2.77 0.70
CA GLU A 421 -15.92 -2.55 1.50
C GLU A 421 -15.68 -2.71 3.00
N GLN A 422 -16.45 -2.00 3.81
CA GLN A 422 -16.57 -2.32 5.23
C GLN A 422 -17.62 -3.41 5.42
N GLN A 423 -17.34 -4.44 6.22
CA GLN A 423 -18.30 -5.52 6.46
C GLN A 423 -19.56 -5.11 7.25
N ASN A 424 -19.56 -3.92 7.86
CA ASN A 424 -20.76 -3.39 8.50
C ASN A 424 -21.67 -2.64 7.49
N ASN A 425 -21.25 -2.50 6.23
CA ASN A 425 -22.05 -1.88 5.19
C ASN A 425 -23.19 -2.80 4.75
N LEU A 426 -24.35 -2.20 4.47
CA LEU A 426 -25.50 -2.91 3.91
C LEU A 426 -25.30 -3.09 2.40
N ALA A 427 -25.58 -4.30 1.91
CA ALA A 427 -25.60 -4.56 0.48
C ALA A 427 -26.70 -3.73 -0.21
N PRO A 428 -26.42 -3.15 -1.39
CA PRO A 428 -27.41 -2.42 -2.16
C PRO A 428 -28.53 -3.36 -2.64
N SER A 429 -29.75 -2.83 -2.80
CA SER A 429 -30.88 -3.58 -3.34
C SER A 429 -30.82 -3.69 -4.87
N GLY A 430 -31.15 -4.87 -5.41
CA GLY A 430 -31.23 -5.14 -6.85
C GLY A 430 -30.11 -6.03 -7.41
N TYR A 431 -30.23 -6.37 -8.70
CA TYR A 431 -29.22 -7.16 -9.42
C TYR A 431 -28.33 -6.26 -10.28
N SER A 432 -27.01 -6.38 -10.09
CA SER A 432 -26.00 -5.74 -10.95
C SER A 432 -26.09 -6.25 -12.39
N ALA A 433 -25.46 -5.53 -13.32
CA ALA A 433 -25.36 -5.96 -14.71
C ALA A 433 -24.64 -7.32 -14.84
N ALA A 434 -23.56 -7.52 -14.08
CA ALA A 434 -22.80 -8.76 -14.10
C ALA A 434 -23.63 -9.96 -13.64
N ALA A 435 -24.49 -9.82 -12.62
CA ALA A 435 -25.33 -10.90 -12.11
C ALA A 435 -26.33 -11.50 -13.13
N ARG A 436 -26.57 -10.79 -14.25
CA ARG A 436 -27.45 -11.25 -15.33
C ARG A 436 -26.70 -11.98 -16.45
N LYS A 437 -25.39 -12.08 -16.34
CA LYS A 437 -24.49 -12.70 -17.34
C LYS A 437 -23.85 -13.95 -16.77
N GLN A 438 -23.31 -14.78 -17.64
CA GLN A 438 -22.43 -15.87 -17.22
C GLN A 438 -21.08 -15.31 -16.76
N PRO A 439 -20.41 -15.92 -15.77
CA PRO A 439 -19.06 -15.54 -15.38
C PRO A 439 -18.11 -15.56 -16.59
N GLN A 440 -17.38 -14.47 -16.81
CA GLN A 440 -16.39 -14.41 -17.89
C GLN A 440 -15.12 -15.21 -17.56
N ALA A 441 -14.41 -15.67 -18.57
CA ALA A 441 -13.06 -16.21 -18.40
C ALA A 441 -12.05 -15.05 -18.27
N ILE A 442 -10.94 -15.29 -17.58
CA ILE A 442 -9.83 -14.33 -17.53
C ILE A 442 -9.17 -14.25 -18.91
N LYS A 443 -9.06 -13.04 -19.48
CA LYS A 443 -8.32 -12.80 -20.72
C LYS A 443 -6.82 -12.85 -20.44
N PRO A 444 -6.04 -13.78 -21.00
CA PRO A 444 -4.62 -13.92 -20.70
C PRO A 444 -3.80 -12.67 -21.06
N TRP A 445 -2.76 -12.38 -20.27
CA TRP A 445 -1.86 -11.25 -20.47
C TRP A 445 -0.64 -11.65 -21.32
N TYR A 446 -0.69 -11.31 -22.61
CA TYR A 446 0.38 -11.55 -23.60
C TYR A 446 0.97 -12.96 -23.55
N GLY A 447 0.10 -13.98 -23.55
CA GLY A 447 0.50 -15.39 -23.49
C GLY A 447 -0.08 -16.15 -22.30
N PRO A 448 0.43 -17.35 -21.97
CA PRO A 448 -0.06 -18.16 -20.88
C PRO A 448 0.28 -17.57 -19.50
N ARG A 449 -0.44 -18.03 -18.46
CA ARG A 449 -0.18 -17.72 -17.05
C ARG A 449 1.26 -18.05 -16.68
N ARG A 450 1.98 -17.08 -16.10
CA ARG A 450 3.41 -17.19 -15.76
C ARG A 450 3.85 -16.09 -14.80
N ASN A 451 5.06 -16.22 -14.27
CA ASN A 451 5.63 -15.22 -13.39
C ASN A 451 6.17 -14.01 -14.16
N PHE A 452 5.92 -12.80 -13.63
CA PHE A 452 6.45 -11.57 -14.17
C PHE A 452 7.90 -11.38 -13.75
N ALA A 453 8.81 -11.24 -14.72
CA ALA A 453 10.22 -10.89 -14.46
C ALA A 453 10.63 -9.70 -15.31
N PHE A 454 11.44 -8.81 -14.75
CA PHE A 454 11.95 -7.64 -15.45
C PHE A 454 12.69 -8.02 -16.73
N GLU A 455 13.58 -9.01 -16.67
CA GLU A 455 14.37 -9.44 -17.83
C GLU A 455 13.49 -9.99 -18.96
N ARG A 456 12.37 -10.65 -18.64
CA ARG A 456 11.52 -11.28 -19.65
C ARG A 456 10.44 -10.35 -20.17
N GLU A 457 9.96 -9.43 -19.34
CA GLU A 457 8.80 -8.61 -19.66
C GLU A 457 9.16 -7.15 -19.98
N VAL A 458 10.20 -6.58 -19.37
CA VAL A 458 10.58 -5.15 -19.48
C VAL A 458 11.82 -4.95 -20.34
N GLN A 459 12.87 -5.74 -20.14
CA GLN A 459 14.12 -5.60 -20.90
C GLN A 459 13.93 -5.64 -22.42
N PRO A 460 13.05 -6.49 -23.01
CA PRO A 460 12.79 -6.46 -24.45
C PRO A 460 12.26 -5.11 -24.97
N VAL A 461 11.49 -4.40 -24.14
CA VAL A 461 11.00 -3.05 -24.47
C VAL A 461 12.17 -2.07 -24.53
N LEU A 462 13.10 -2.16 -23.57
CA LEU A 462 14.30 -1.33 -23.50
C LEU A 462 15.26 -1.63 -24.64
N ASP A 463 15.51 -2.90 -24.97
CA ASP A 463 16.40 -3.29 -26.06
C ASP A 463 15.94 -2.71 -27.40
N ARG A 464 14.62 -2.80 -27.64
CA ARG A 464 14.00 -2.30 -28.86
C ARG A 464 14.06 -0.78 -28.97
N SER A 465 13.85 -0.05 -27.87
CA SER A 465 13.48 1.37 -27.95
C SER A 465 14.47 2.32 -27.28
N CYS A 466 15.33 1.81 -26.39
CA CYS A 466 16.12 2.63 -25.47
C CYS A 466 17.62 2.33 -25.56
N VAL A 467 18.03 1.05 -25.55
CA VAL A 467 19.44 0.62 -25.39
C VAL A 467 20.36 1.16 -26.48
N GLY A 468 19.87 1.36 -27.70
CA GLY A 468 20.68 1.94 -28.78
C GLY A 468 21.23 3.33 -28.47
N CYS A 469 20.52 4.12 -27.64
CA CYS A 469 20.99 5.41 -27.14
C CYS A 469 21.49 5.34 -25.68
N HIS A 470 20.94 4.44 -24.86
CA HIS A 470 21.23 4.25 -23.44
C HIS A 470 22.09 3.01 -23.20
N ASN A 471 23.38 3.08 -23.53
CA ASN A 471 24.34 1.98 -23.36
C ASN A 471 25.67 2.47 -22.78
N SER A 472 26.58 1.54 -22.43
CA SER A 472 27.88 1.88 -21.85
C SER A 472 28.81 2.71 -22.74
N LYS A 473 28.52 2.82 -24.04
CA LYS A 473 29.31 3.62 -25.00
C LYS A 473 28.65 4.98 -25.29
N ALA A 474 27.52 5.29 -24.66
CA ALA A 474 26.82 6.54 -24.88
C ALA A 474 27.68 7.73 -24.42
N THR A 475 27.91 8.69 -25.33
CA THR A 475 28.56 9.97 -25.02
C THR A 475 27.56 11.08 -24.70
N ALA A 476 26.27 10.79 -24.85
CA ALA A 476 25.19 11.71 -24.56
C ALA A 476 25.14 12.03 -23.07
N LYS A 477 24.84 13.29 -22.77
CA LYS A 477 24.71 13.81 -21.42
C LYS A 477 23.31 14.41 -21.22
N ASN A 478 22.82 14.36 -19.99
CA ASN A 478 21.60 15.08 -19.60
C ASN A 478 21.86 16.60 -19.62
N LYS A 479 20.82 17.39 -19.31
CA LYS A 479 20.90 18.86 -19.32
C LYS A 479 21.94 19.42 -18.33
N LEU A 480 22.25 18.67 -17.28
CA LEU A 480 23.24 19.02 -16.26
C LEU A 480 24.66 18.52 -16.62
N GLY A 481 24.87 18.03 -17.85
CA GLY A 481 26.16 17.50 -18.30
C GLY A 481 26.56 16.14 -17.70
N GLN A 482 25.65 15.46 -17.00
CA GLN A 482 25.86 14.15 -16.41
C GLN A 482 25.59 13.04 -17.44
N PRO A 483 26.25 11.87 -17.37
CA PRO A 483 25.95 10.74 -18.24
C PRO A 483 24.47 10.34 -18.18
N ILE A 484 23.90 9.96 -19.32
CA ILE A 484 22.56 9.35 -19.35
C ILE A 484 22.60 7.91 -18.80
N PRO A 485 21.48 7.39 -18.25
CA PRO A 485 21.46 6.03 -17.69
C PRO A 485 21.76 4.95 -18.73
N ASN A 486 22.41 3.87 -18.32
CA ASN A 486 22.67 2.69 -19.15
C ASN A 486 21.56 1.64 -18.94
N PHE A 487 20.95 1.16 -20.03
CA PHE A 487 19.89 0.16 -20.00
C PHE A 487 20.26 -1.19 -20.61
N GLU A 488 21.55 -1.48 -20.76
CA GLU A 488 22.00 -2.83 -21.15
C GLU A 488 21.67 -3.87 -20.07
N ASN A 489 21.25 -5.06 -20.51
CA ASN A 489 21.07 -6.20 -19.60
C ASN A 489 22.42 -6.80 -19.17
N LYS A 490 23.07 -6.18 -18.19
CA LYS A 490 24.32 -6.64 -17.59
C LYS A 490 24.13 -6.82 -16.08
N PRO A 491 24.15 -8.05 -15.56
CA PRO A 491 23.96 -8.29 -14.13
C PRO A 491 25.13 -7.74 -13.31
N ASP A 492 24.81 -7.22 -12.13
CA ASP A 492 25.78 -6.87 -11.08
C ASP A 492 26.18 -8.10 -10.24
N ALA A 493 26.89 -7.87 -9.14
CA ALA A 493 27.30 -8.94 -8.23
C ALA A 493 26.12 -9.61 -7.50
N GLN A 494 25.01 -8.88 -7.31
CA GLN A 494 23.78 -9.36 -6.68
C GLN A 494 22.86 -10.09 -7.68
N GLY A 495 23.10 -9.93 -8.99
CA GLY A 495 22.34 -10.53 -10.08
C GLY A 495 21.31 -9.59 -10.73
N PHE A 496 21.17 -8.34 -10.24
CA PHE A 496 20.29 -7.35 -10.84
C PHE A 496 20.92 -6.74 -12.08
N SER A 497 20.12 -6.54 -13.14
CA SER A 497 20.64 -5.92 -14.35
C SER A 497 20.94 -4.43 -14.15
N THR A 498 21.95 -3.93 -14.86
CA THR A 498 22.27 -2.49 -14.96
C THR A 498 21.04 -1.69 -15.39
N ALA A 499 20.23 -2.24 -16.29
CA ALA A 499 18.99 -1.61 -16.74
C ALA A 499 17.96 -1.45 -15.63
N TYR A 500 17.72 -2.50 -14.83
CA TYR A 500 16.80 -2.47 -13.70
C TYR A 500 17.19 -1.39 -12.69
N LEU A 501 18.46 -1.40 -12.26
CA LEU A 501 18.99 -0.46 -11.27
C LEU A 501 18.93 1.00 -11.75
N ASN A 502 19.14 1.25 -13.05
CA ASN A 502 19.11 2.60 -13.60
C ASN A 502 17.70 3.08 -13.96
N LEU A 503 16.74 2.17 -14.18
CA LEU A 503 15.36 2.52 -14.51
C LEU A 503 14.49 2.71 -13.26
N HIS A 504 14.76 1.93 -12.21
CA HIS A 504 14.02 1.95 -10.94
C HIS A 504 13.86 3.35 -10.32
N PRO A 505 14.88 4.23 -10.28
CA PRO A 505 14.72 5.61 -9.80
C PRO A 505 13.67 6.46 -10.51
N TYR A 506 13.28 6.12 -11.74
CA TYR A 506 12.35 6.90 -12.55
C TYR A 506 10.89 6.51 -12.33
N VAL A 507 10.61 5.52 -11.47
CA VAL A 507 9.25 5.03 -11.22
C VAL A 507 8.84 5.28 -9.77
N ARG A 508 7.65 5.84 -9.60
CA ARG A 508 7.02 6.03 -8.30
C ARG A 508 6.15 4.82 -8.01
N ARG A 509 6.32 4.23 -6.84
CA ARG A 509 5.67 2.99 -6.42
C ARG A 509 5.65 2.90 -4.89
N ASN A 510 4.82 2.00 -4.39
CA ASN A 510 4.68 1.76 -2.95
C ASN A 510 5.91 1.03 -2.39
N GLY A 511 6.38 1.43 -1.21
CA GLY A 511 7.42 0.67 -0.50
C GLY A 511 6.95 -0.74 -0.11
N PRO A 512 7.86 -1.69 0.15
CA PRO A 512 7.50 -2.95 0.83
C PRO A 512 6.88 -2.72 2.21
N GLU A 513 7.07 -1.52 2.79
CA GLU A 513 6.54 -1.10 4.08
C GLU A 513 5.71 0.20 4.02
N GLY A 514 5.08 0.49 2.88
CA GLY A 514 4.20 1.66 2.78
C GLY A 514 3.02 1.62 3.77
N ASP A 515 2.41 2.78 4.01
CA ASP A 515 1.33 3.01 4.99
C ASP A 515 0.32 1.85 5.00
N TYR A 516 0.11 1.20 6.14
CA TYR A 516 -0.81 0.05 6.24
C TYR A 516 -2.29 0.43 6.05
N HIS A 517 -2.65 1.70 6.19
CA HIS A 517 -4.01 2.18 5.91
C HIS A 517 -4.36 2.03 4.43
N LEU A 518 -5.66 2.08 4.14
CA LEU A 518 -6.13 2.13 2.76
C LEU A 518 -5.55 3.37 2.05
N LEU A 519 -4.86 3.14 0.95
CA LEU A 519 -4.21 4.20 0.19
C LEU A 519 -5.23 5.06 -0.55
N THR A 520 -4.92 6.35 -0.68
CA THR A 520 -5.68 7.26 -1.54
C THR A 520 -5.73 6.67 -2.96
N PRO A 521 -6.92 6.55 -3.58
CA PRO A 521 -7.03 6.10 -4.96
C PRO A 521 -6.15 6.96 -5.87
N MET A 522 -5.48 6.30 -6.81
CA MET A 522 -4.49 6.88 -7.72
C MET A 522 -3.18 7.36 -7.06
N GLU A 523 -2.94 7.09 -5.77
CA GLU A 523 -1.71 7.51 -5.07
C GLU A 523 -0.49 7.07 -5.88
N PHE A 524 -0.34 5.77 -6.16
CA PHE A 524 0.77 5.21 -6.95
C PHE A 524 0.44 4.97 -8.42
N HIS A 525 -0.50 5.75 -8.98
CA HIS A 525 -0.85 5.61 -10.39
C HIS A 525 0.37 5.85 -11.29
N ALA A 526 0.54 5.06 -12.35
CA ALA A 526 1.74 5.09 -13.19
C ALA A 526 2.05 6.48 -13.79
N ASP A 527 1.04 7.32 -14.06
CA ASP A 527 1.24 8.70 -14.55
C ASP A 527 1.98 9.63 -13.56
N THR A 528 2.11 9.24 -12.29
CA THR A 528 2.91 9.97 -11.29
C THR A 528 4.41 9.69 -11.42
N SER A 529 4.79 8.60 -12.11
CA SER A 529 6.17 8.20 -12.36
C SER A 529 6.86 9.10 -13.37
N GLU A 530 8.08 9.51 -13.08
CA GLU A 530 8.85 10.39 -13.97
C GLU A 530 9.13 9.72 -15.34
N LEU A 531 9.32 8.40 -15.39
CA LEU A 531 9.45 7.60 -16.61
C LEU A 531 8.25 7.74 -17.55
N VAL A 532 7.04 7.53 -17.02
CA VAL A 532 5.79 7.61 -17.79
C VAL A 532 5.60 9.02 -18.32
N GLN A 533 5.93 10.03 -17.52
CA GLN A 533 5.85 11.42 -17.95
C GLN A 533 6.86 11.75 -19.06
N ILE A 534 8.11 11.26 -18.97
CA ILE A 534 9.12 11.46 -20.02
C ILE A 534 8.64 10.87 -21.35
N LEU A 535 8.13 9.64 -21.32
CA LEU A 535 7.65 8.95 -22.51
C LEU A 535 6.37 9.58 -23.06
N GLY A 536 5.43 9.95 -22.19
CA GLY A 536 4.16 10.57 -22.57
C GLY A 536 4.31 12.00 -23.13
N LYS A 537 5.27 12.80 -22.64
CA LYS A 537 5.63 14.09 -23.25
C LYS A 537 6.37 13.94 -24.59
N GLY A 538 6.86 12.73 -24.88
CA GLY A 538 7.73 12.43 -26.01
C GLY A 538 9.20 12.55 -25.66
N HIS A 539 9.95 11.48 -25.95
CA HIS A 539 11.38 11.39 -25.68
C HIS A 539 12.16 11.12 -26.96
N LYS A 540 12.73 12.17 -27.57
CA LYS A 540 13.62 12.10 -28.75
C LYS A 540 13.08 11.26 -29.92
N GLY A 541 11.76 11.22 -30.10
CA GLY A 541 11.10 10.48 -31.18
C GLY A 541 10.84 9.00 -30.91
N VAL A 542 11.16 8.51 -29.71
CA VAL A 542 10.78 7.16 -29.28
C VAL A 542 9.26 7.06 -29.22
N LYS A 543 8.72 5.99 -29.81
CA LYS A 543 7.30 5.63 -29.75
C LYS A 543 7.19 4.18 -29.32
N LEU A 544 6.37 3.94 -28.31
CA LEU A 544 6.04 2.59 -27.84
C LEU A 544 4.67 2.20 -28.38
N ASP A 545 4.53 0.94 -28.79
CA ASP A 545 3.21 0.36 -29.06
C ASP A 545 2.48 0.00 -27.76
N GLN A 546 1.24 -0.49 -27.87
CA GLN A 546 0.40 -0.79 -26.71
C GLN A 546 1.00 -1.88 -25.81
N GLU A 547 1.57 -2.93 -26.39
CA GLU A 547 2.15 -4.03 -25.61
C GLU A 547 3.39 -3.56 -24.84
N GLN A 548 4.23 -2.75 -25.48
CA GLN A 548 5.37 -2.12 -24.84
C GLN A 548 4.96 -1.23 -23.66
N TRP A 549 3.88 -0.46 -23.82
CA TRP A 549 3.30 0.31 -22.71
C TRP A 549 2.79 -0.58 -21.60
N ASP A 550 1.95 -1.58 -21.91
CA ASP A 550 1.36 -2.47 -20.92
C ASP A 550 2.43 -3.21 -20.09
N ARG A 551 3.55 -3.59 -20.70
CA ARG A 551 4.69 -4.22 -20.01
C ARG A 551 5.35 -3.29 -19.00
N LEU A 552 5.61 -2.03 -19.38
CA LEU A 552 6.18 -1.03 -18.47
C LEU A 552 5.21 -0.65 -17.36
N ILE A 553 3.94 -0.42 -17.69
CA ILE A 553 2.90 -0.05 -16.74
C ILE A 553 2.63 -1.18 -15.76
N THR A 554 2.49 -2.42 -16.24
CA THR A 554 2.28 -3.57 -15.37
C THR A 554 3.45 -3.77 -14.42
N TRP A 555 4.70 -3.59 -14.87
CA TRP A 555 5.88 -3.65 -13.99
C TRP A 555 5.82 -2.62 -12.86
N ILE A 556 5.41 -1.38 -13.14
CA ILE A 556 5.21 -0.34 -12.12
C ILE A 556 4.09 -0.74 -11.17
N ASP A 557 2.92 -1.11 -11.70
CA ASP A 557 1.72 -1.40 -10.94
C ASP A 557 1.85 -2.61 -10.00
N ILE A 558 2.68 -3.60 -10.35
CA ILE A 558 2.92 -4.79 -9.50
C ILE A 558 4.15 -4.64 -8.58
N ASN A 559 4.55 -3.39 -8.33
CA ASN A 559 5.60 -3.03 -7.39
C ASN A 559 7.03 -3.42 -7.83
N VAL A 560 7.33 -3.27 -9.12
CA VAL A 560 8.70 -3.33 -9.71
C VAL A 560 9.55 -4.59 -9.42
N PRO A 561 9.00 -5.83 -9.49
CA PRO A 561 9.80 -7.03 -9.30
C PRO A 561 10.91 -7.14 -10.36
N PHE A 562 12.07 -7.67 -9.96
CA PHE A 562 13.11 -8.06 -10.92
C PHE A 562 12.99 -9.55 -11.26
N TRP A 563 13.01 -10.40 -10.23
CA TRP A 563 12.95 -11.85 -10.38
C TRP A 563 11.51 -12.34 -10.58
N GLY A 564 11.36 -13.33 -11.45
CA GLY A 564 10.08 -13.97 -11.69
C GLY A 564 9.85 -15.17 -10.79
N THR A 565 10.83 -16.06 -10.62
CA THR A 565 10.65 -17.31 -9.86
C THR A 565 11.65 -17.46 -8.71
N TRP A 566 11.34 -18.32 -7.74
CA TRP A 566 12.23 -18.57 -6.62
C TRP A 566 13.47 -19.39 -7.01
N THR A 567 13.37 -20.21 -8.06
CA THR A 567 14.52 -20.90 -8.65
C THR A 567 15.54 -19.90 -9.20
N GLU A 568 15.07 -18.83 -9.86
CA GLU A 568 15.94 -17.75 -10.36
C GLU A 568 16.59 -17.00 -9.19
N VAL A 569 15.78 -16.57 -8.20
CA VAL A 569 16.24 -15.87 -6.98
C VAL A 569 17.33 -16.66 -6.25
N THR A 570 17.11 -17.95 -6.07
CA THR A 570 17.95 -18.82 -5.23
C THR A 570 19.06 -19.52 -6.01
N LYS A 571 19.13 -19.30 -7.33
CA LYS A 571 20.05 -19.99 -8.25
C LYS A 571 19.97 -21.51 -8.10
N GLY A 572 18.75 -22.03 -7.92
CA GLY A 572 18.45 -23.46 -7.76
C GLY A 572 18.74 -24.05 -6.38
N SER A 573 19.30 -23.30 -5.42
CA SER A 573 19.64 -23.84 -4.08
C SER A 573 18.42 -24.31 -3.27
N LYS A 574 17.19 -23.93 -3.67
CA LYS A 574 15.92 -24.37 -3.06
C LYS A 574 15.07 -25.28 -3.94
N ALA A 575 15.63 -25.86 -5.00
CA ALA A 575 14.87 -26.72 -5.92
C ALA A 575 14.12 -27.87 -5.22
N GLU A 576 14.75 -28.51 -4.22
CA GLU A 576 14.10 -29.58 -3.46
C GLU A 576 12.93 -29.08 -2.60
N CYS A 577 13.09 -27.92 -1.95
CA CYS A 577 12.03 -27.29 -1.17
C CYS A 577 10.83 -26.93 -2.06
N LEU A 578 11.08 -26.39 -3.25
CA LEU A 578 10.04 -26.02 -4.22
C LEU A 578 9.37 -27.26 -4.84
N ARG A 579 10.13 -28.33 -5.12
CA ARG A 579 9.58 -29.62 -5.53
C ARG A 579 8.63 -30.18 -4.48
N ARG A 580 9.05 -30.14 -3.21
CA ARG A 580 8.26 -30.61 -2.07
C ARG A 580 7.00 -29.76 -1.84
N ARG A 581 7.10 -28.43 -1.96
CA ARG A 581 5.96 -27.51 -1.96
C ARG A 581 4.91 -27.93 -2.99
N ARG A 582 5.33 -28.23 -4.22
CA ARG A 582 4.42 -28.65 -5.30
C ARG A 582 3.75 -30.00 -5.01
N GLU A 583 4.48 -30.96 -4.45
CA GLU A 583 3.89 -32.23 -4.01
C GLU A 583 2.78 -32.01 -2.98
N MET A 584 3.02 -31.15 -1.99
CA MET A 584 2.04 -30.86 -0.94
C MET A 584 0.85 -30.04 -1.45
N ALA A 585 1.08 -29.15 -2.43
CA ALA A 585 -0.01 -28.46 -3.11
C ALA A 585 -0.94 -29.44 -3.86
N LYS A 586 -0.39 -30.48 -4.48
CA LYS A 586 -1.21 -31.55 -5.09
C LYS A 586 -1.95 -32.35 -4.03
N LYS A 587 -1.27 -32.76 -2.94
CA LYS A 587 -1.83 -33.64 -1.90
C LYS A 587 -2.91 -32.95 -1.06
N TYR A 588 -2.63 -31.76 -0.52
CA TYR A 588 -3.50 -31.10 0.45
C TYR A 588 -4.32 -29.95 -0.13
N ALA A 589 -3.92 -29.38 -1.27
CA ALA A 589 -4.60 -28.23 -1.84
C ALA A 589 -5.29 -28.49 -3.18
N ASN A 590 -5.19 -29.69 -3.76
CA ASN A 590 -5.79 -30.01 -5.05
C ASN A 590 -5.28 -29.10 -6.21
N VAL A 591 -4.08 -28.53 -6.09
CA VAL A 591 -3.46 -27.61 -7.07
C VAL A 591 -2.27 -28.27 -7.76
N ASP A 592 -2.26 -28.27 -9.11
CA ASP A 592 -1.13 -28.72 -9.95
C ASP A 592 -0.69 -27.63 -10.92
N PHE A 593 -0.34 -26.48 -10.38
CA PHE A 593 0.31 -25.40 -11.12
C PHE A 593 1.78 -25.33 -10.71
N ASP A 594 2.67 -25.09 -11.68
CA ASP A 594 4.10 -24.93 -11.45
C ASP A 594 4.50 -23.46 -11.65
N PRO A 595 4.65 -22.67 -10.58
CA PRO A 595 5.10 -21.28 -10.68
C PRO A 595 6.58 -21.16 -11.05
N GLU A 596 7.35 -22.25 -11.00
CA GLU A 596 8.78 -22.23 -11.33
C GLU A 596 9.04 -22.49 -12.82
N LEU A 597 8.00 -22.83 -13.59
CA LEU A 597 8.13 -23.08 -15.02
C LEU A 597 8.29 -21.77 -15.82
N ILE A 598 9.48 -21.58 -16.39
CA ILE A 598 9.76 -20.44 -17.28
C ILE A 598 9.32 -20.77 -18.71
N ILE A 599 8.15 -20.27 -19.10
CA ILE A 599 7.58 -20.50 -20.43
C ILE A 599 7.92 -19.42 -21.46
N ASN A 600 8.48 -18.28 -21.02
CA ASN A 600 8.82 -17.14 -21.88
C ASN A 600 10.27 -16.66 -21.69
N PRO A 601 11.28 -17.53 -21.91
CA PRO A 601 12.68 -17.17 -21.67
C PRO A 601 13.06 -15.86 -22.40
N TYR A 602 13.91 -15.06 -21.76
CA TYR A 602 14.33 -13.77 -22.32
C TYR A 602 14.92 -13.94 -23.73
N GLN A 603 14.47 -13.09 -24.65
CA GLN A 603 14.98 -12.98 -26.01
C GLN A 603 15.32 -11.51 -26.29
N PRO A 604 16.60 -11.16 -26.52
CA PRO A 604 16.99 -9.79 -26.85
C PRO A 604 16.25 -9.30 -28.08
N THR A 605 15.69 -8.09 -28.00
CA THR A 605 15.00 -7.48 -29.15
C THR A 605 15.92 -6.56 -29.92
N LYS A 606 15.82 -6.55 -31.26
CA LYS A 606 16.60 -5.64 -32.09
C LYS A 606 16.18 -4.19 -31.85
N PHE A 607 17.17 -3.32 -31.61
CA PHE A 607 16.98 -1.88 -31.50
C PHE A 607 16.39 -1.28 -32.79
N VAL A 608 15.39 -0.41 -32.63
CA VAL A 608 14.76 0.38 -33.68
C VAL A 608 15.08 1.85 -33.41
N PRO A 609 15.97 2.47 -34.23
CA PRO A 609 16.32 3.87 -34.06
C PRO A 609 15.09 4.78 -34.16
N PRO A 610 14.86 5.69 -33.20
CA PRO A 610 13.76 6.63 -33.27
C PRO A 610 14.01 7.65 -34.39
N GLN A 611 12.92 8.15 -34.99
CA GLN A 611 13.02 9.24 -35.95
C GLN A 611 13.31 10.54 -35.19
N LYS A 612 14.42 11.20 -35.50
CA LYS A 612 14.79 12.48 -34.90
C LYS A 612 13.68 13.50 -35.19
N PRO A 613 13.08 14.12 -34.16
CA PRO A 613 12.11 15.20 -34.36
C PRO A 613 12.74 16.37 -35.13
N ALA A 614 11.91 17.09 -35.89
CA ALA A 614 12.33 18.34 -36.53
C ALA A 614 12.81 19.35 -35.46
N ALA A 615 13.77 20.20 -35.83
CA ALA A 615 14.18 21.28 -34.96
C ALA A 615 12.99 22.24 -34.73
N PRO A 616 12.76 22.67 -33.49
CA PRO A 616 11.69 23.63 -33.21
C PRO A 616 11.96 24.97 -33.90
N ALA A 617 10.88 25.65 -34.28
CA ALA A 617 10.97 27.02 -34.76
C ALA A 617 11.53 27.94 -33.64
N PRO A 618 12.27 29.00 -33.99
CA PRO A 618 12.68 30.01 -33.03
C PRO A 618 11.48 30.63 -32.30
N ALA A 619 11.67 30.96 -31.02
CA ALA A 619 10.64 31.69 -30.28
C ALA A 619 10.33 33.03 -30.95
N PRO A 620 9.05 33.43 -31.03
CA PRO A 620 8.67 34.71 -31.59
C PRO A 620 9.25 35.87 -30.77
N LYS A 621 9.61 36.97 -31.44
CA LYS A 621 9.95 38.23 -30.76
C LYS A 621 8.64 38.90 -30.34
N VAL A 622 8.45 39.11 -29.04
CA VAL A 622 7.24 39.70 -28.47
C VAL A 622 7.52 41.12 -28.03
N THR A 623 6.68 42.08 -28.42
CA THR A 623 6.87 43.48 -28.07
C THR A 623 6.73 43.69 -26.56
N GLY A 624 7.73 44.34 -25.94
CA GLY A 624 7.71 44.64 -24.51
C GLY A 624 8.03 43.44 -23.59
N TRP A 625 8.66 42.39 -24.12
CA TRP A 625 9.21 41.26 -23.35
C TRP A 625 10.50 40.73 -24.03
N PRO A 626 11.55 40.32 -23.29
CA PRO A 626 11.67 40.32 -21.82
C PRO A 626 11.81 41.71 -21.20
N PHE A 627 11.70 41.78 -19.88
CA PHE A 627 11.98 42.98 -19.08
C PHE A 627 12.64 42.59 -17.76
N ASN A 628 13.38 43.54 -17.15
CA ASN A 628 14.09 43.31 -15.90
C ASN A 628 13.21 43.56 -14.67
N ALA A 629 13.71 43.24 -13.47
CA ALA A 629 12.97 43.39 -12.22
C ALA A 629 12.54 44.83 -11.89
N VAL A 630 13.29 45.85 -12.33
CA VAL A 630 12.93 47.27 -12.12
C VAL A 630 11.71 47.62 -12.96
N GLU A 631 11.71 47.22 -14.22
CA GLU A 631 10.58 47.41 -15.12
C GLU A 631 9.37 46.56 -14.69
N ALA A 632 9.59 45.33 -14.21
CA ALA A 632 8.54 44.48 -13.66
C ALA A 632 7.78 45.17 -12.51
N LYS A 633 8.51 45.76 -11.54
CA LYS A 633 7.93 46.54 -10.44
C LYS A 633 7.23 47.81 -10.92
N SER A 634 7.83 48.52 -11.89
CA SER A 634 7.20 49.70 -12.50
C SER A 634 5.85 49.36 -13.14
N ARG A 635 5.75 48.19 -13.80
CA ARG A 635 4.50 47.71 -14.41
C ARG A 635 3.43 47.30 -13.40
N GLN A 636 3.81 46.82 -12.20
CA GLN A 636 2.84 46.51 -11.13
C GLN A 636 2.13 47.76 -10.61
N GLY A 637 2.84 48.89 -10.56
CA GLY A 637 2.32 50.17 -10.06
C GLY A 637 2.38 50.28 -8.54
N GLN A 638 1.77 51.33 -8.00
CA GLN A 638 1.59 51.53 -6.55
C GLN A 638 0.46 50.61 -6.04
N ASP A 639 0.49 50.28 -4.75
CA ASP A 639 -0.49 49.37 -4.09
C ASP A 639 -0.58 47.98 -4.73
N ALA A 640 0.57 47.39 -5.07
CA ALA A 640 0.65 46.11 -5.77
C ALA A 640 0.27 44.88 -4.93
N THR A 641 -0.11 45.05 -3.67
CA THR A 641 -0.48 43.95 -2.76
C THR A 641 -1.83 44.23 -2.07
N LYS A 642 -2.61 43.18 -1.84
CA LYS A 642 -3.86 43.21 -1.05
C LYS A 642 -3.93 41.98 -0.16
N THR A 643 -4.70 42.06 0.91
CA THR A 643 -4.98 40.92 1.79
C THR A 643 -6.48 40.84 2.04
N TYR A 644 -7.03 39.63 1.93
CA TYR A 644 -8.44 39.34 2.19
C TYR A 644 -8.56 38.42 3.40
N ASP A 645 -9.48 38.76 4.31
CA ASP A 645 -9.86 37.88 5.41
C ASP A 645 -10.77 36.76 4.90
N ILE A 646 -10.41 35.52 5.18
CA ILE A 646 -11.16 34.33 4.78
C ILE A 646 -11.73 33.57 5.97
N GLY A 647 -11.84 34.20 7.14
CA GLY A 647 -12.42 33.67 8.37
C GLY A 647 -11.47 32.76 9.16
N GLY A 648 -11.85 32.47 10.41
CA GLY A 648 -11.07 31.56 11.28
C GLY A 648 -9.65 32.07 11.61
N GLY A 649 -9.43 33.38 11.53
CA GLY A 649 -8.11 34.00 11.68
C GLY A 649 -7.20 33.85 10.44
N GLN A 650 -7.68 33.24 9.37
CA GLN A 650 -6.92 33.01 8.13
C GLN A 650 -7.10 34.16 7.14
N ARG A 651 -6.03 34.46 6.41
CA ARG A 651 -6.01 35.51 5.37
C ARG A 651 -5.33 35.00 4.11
N VAL A 652 -5.74 35.50 2.96
CA VAL A 652 -5.04 35.30 1.68
C VAL A 652 -4.43 36.62 1.22
N SER A 653 -3.13 36.60 0.97
CA SER A 653 -2.40 37.73 0.41
C SER A 653 -2.29 37.56 -1.11
N VAL A 654 -2.59 38.61 -1.85
CA VAL A 654 -2.53 38.62 -3.31
C VAL A 654 -1.63 39.75 -3.82
N VAL A 655 -1.02 39.54 -4.97
CA VAL A 655 -0.20 40.51 -5.69
C VAL A 655 -0.81 40.82 -7.04
N ARG A 656 -0.65 42.07 -7.51
CA ARG A 656 -1.16 42.52 -8.80
C ARG A 656 -0.26 42.05 -9.93
N ILE A 657 -0.81 41.34 -10.90
CA ILE A 657 -0.12 40.89 -12.11
C ILE A 657 -0.56 41.78 -13.29
N PRO A 658 0.36 42.55 -13.91
CA PRO A 658 0.04 43.45 -15.02
C PRO A 658 -0.40 42.70 -16.29
N ALA A 659 -1.19 43.36 -17.14
CA ALA A 659 -1.42 42.93 -18.51
C ALA A 659 -0.13 43.00 -19.35
N GLY A 660 -0.03 42.19 -20.41
CA GLY A 660 1.12 42.18 -21.31
C GLY A 660 1.15 40.96 -22.23
N SER A 661 2.16 40.89 -23.09
CA SER A 661 2.41 39.73 -23.96
C SER A 661 3.75 39.08 -23.63
N PHE A 662 3.85 37.76 -23.83
CA PHE A 662 5.10 37.01 -23.72
C PHE A 662 5.15 35.83 -24.69
N ALA A 663 6.34 35.26 -24.88
CA ALA A 663 6.50 34.01 -25.60
C ALA A 663 6.24 32.83 -24.65
N MET A 664 5.12 32.14 -24.84
CA MET A 664 4.70 30.99 -24.03
C MET A 664 5.26 29.68 -24.60
N GLY A 665 5.76 28.81 -23.71
CA GLY A 665 6.41 27.55 -24.07
C GLY A 665 7.95 27.63 -24.09
N CYS A 666 8.58 26.55 -24.53
CA CYS A 666 10.04 26.49 -24.60
C CYS A 666 10.54 25.56 -25.71
N ALA A 667 11.43 26.08 -26.56
CA ALA A 667 12.05 25.30 -27.63
C ALA A 667 13.14 24.32 -27.16
N ALA A 668 13.67 24.50 -25.94
CA ALA A 668 14.74 23.67 -25.38
C ALA A 668 14.23 22.50 -24.51
N GLU A 669 12.92 22.41 -24.27
CA GLU A 669 12.32 21.43 -23.35
C GLU A 669 11.75 20.21 -24.08
N THR A 670 10.44 20.07 -24.09
CA THR A 670 9.71 18.88 -24.55
C THR A 670 8.80 19.20 -25.73
N PRO A 671 8.47 18.21 -26.59
CA PRO A 671 7.56 18.42 -27.72
C PRO A 671 6.19 19.01 -27.35
N VAL A 672 5.72 18.80 -26.12
CA VAL A 672 4.41 19.30 -25.64
C VAL A 672 4.41 20.79 -25.25
N GLU A 673 5.58 21.43 -25.26
CA GLU A 673 5.78 22.87 -25.02
C GLU A 673 6.01 23.66 -26.33
N LEU A 674 5.74 23.02 -27.47
CA LEU A 674 5.95 23.54 -28.81
C LEU A 674 4.65 23.58 -29.64
N PRO A 675 4.49 24.55 -30.56
CA PRO A 675 5.41 25.66 -30.82
C PRO A 675 5.39 26.70 -29.70
N VAL A 676 6.49 27.43 -29.56
CA VAL A 676 6.51 28.66 -28.75
C VAL A 676 5.69 29.71 -29.48
N SER A 677 4.71 30.32 -28.80
CA SER A 677 3.78 31.30 -29.41
C SER A 677 3.66 32.54 -28.55
N GLU A 678 3.42 33.69 -29.19
CA GLU A 678 3.03 34.91 -28.47
C GLU A 678 1.66 34.71 -27.84
N VAL A 679 1.54 35.02 -26.55
CA VAL A 679 0.28 34.97 -25.79
C VAL A 679 0.12 36.28 -25.04
N SER A 680 -1.09 36.86 -25.11
CA SER A 680 -1.43 38.13 -24.48
C SER A 680 -2.38 37.95 -23.30
N ILE A 681 -2.00 38.52 -22.16
CA ILE A 681 -2.86 38.70 -21.00
C ILE A 681 -3.54 40.07 -21.14
N ALA A 682 -4.83 40.05 -21.48
CA ALA A 682 -5.57 41.26 -21.86
C ALA A 682 -5.83 42.23 -20.71
N LYS A 683 -6.00 41.72 -19.48
CA LYS A 683 -6.33 42.52 -18.30
C LYS A 683 -5.41 42.15 -17.13
N PRO A 684 -5.04 43.12 -16.29
CA PRO A 684 -4.38 42.81 -15.03
C PRO A 684 -5.32 42.00 -14.13
N PHE A 685 -4.75 41.19 -13.25
CA PHE A 685 -5.48 40.37 -12.28
C PHE A 685 -4.69 40.30 -10.97
N TRP A 686 -5.35 39.88 -9.89
CA TRP A 686 -4.69 39.60 -8.62
C TRP A 686 -4.45 38.10 -8.50
N MET A 687 -3.29 37.70 -8.01
CA MET A 687 -2.93 36.29 -7.79
C MET A 687 -2.42 36.11 -6.37
N CYS A 688 -2.79 35.01 -5.71
CA CYS A 688 -2.22 34.67 -4.41
C CYS A 688 -0.68 34.65 -4.46
N ALA A 689 -0.07 35.30 -3.47
CA ALA A 689 1.38 35.43 -3.35
C ALA A 689 2.06 34.06 -3.20
N THR A 690 1.37 33.11 -2.58
CA THR A 690 1.79 31.72 -2.34
C THR A 690 0.69 30.77 -2.81
N GLU A 691 0.93 29.46 -2.73
CA GLU A 691 -0.12 28.44 -2.78
C GLU A 691 -1.10 28.60 -1.60
N ILE A 692 -2.30 28.03 -1.76
CA ILE A 692 -3.27 27.92 -0.66
C ILE A 692 -2.74 26.94 0.38
N THR A 693 -2.64 27.38 1.63
CA THR A 693 -2.15 26.55 2.74
C THR A 693 -3.22 25.59 3.26
N GLN A 694 -2.81 24.58 4.02
CA GLN A 694 -3.74 23.68 4.71
C GLN A 694 -4.70 24.44 5.64
N ALA A 695 -4.21 25.40 6.42
CA ALA A 695 -5.04 26.20 7.31
C ALA A 695 -6.12 27.00 6.56
N GLN A 696 -5.76 27.54 5.39
CA GLN A 696 -6.68 28.26 4.51
C GLN A 696 -7.70 27.31 3.86
N PHE A 697 -7.25 26.16 3.35
CA PHE A 697 -8.12 25.15 2.76
C PHE A 697 -9.10 24.56 3.78
N ARG A 698 -8.67 24.39 5.04
CA ARG A 698 -9.52 23.91 6.14
C ARG A 698 -10.68 24.84 6.51
N GLN A 699 -10.68 26.09 6.02
CA GLN A 699 -11.85 26.97 6.13
C GLN A 699 -13.01 26.53 5.22
N PHE A 700 -12.69 25.82 4.14
CA PHE A 700 -13.64 25.19 3.22
C PHE A 700 -13.92 23.74 3.61
N ASP A 701 -12.86 22.97 3.91
CA ASP A 701 -12.95 21.55 4.24
C ASP A 701 -12.21 21.23 5.55
N ARG A 702 -12.97 21.19 6.65
CA ARG A 702 -12.42 21.12 8.02
C ARG A 702 -11.59 19.87 8.30
N GLU A 703 -11.86 18.77 7.61
CA GLU A 703 -11.24 17.46 7.83
C GLU A 703 -10.07 17.21 6.87
N PHE A 704 -9.69 18.23 6.08
CA PHE A 704 -8.61 18.08 5.11
C PHE A 704 -7.25 17.86 5.76
N GLU A 705 -6.57 16.83 5.27
CA GLU A 705 -5.21 16.45 5.62
C GLU A 705 -4.42 16.18 4.32
N ASN A 706 -3.16 16.58 4.31
CA ASN A 706 -2.21 16.18 3.28
C ASN A 706 -1.85 14.70 3.47
N GLY A 707 -1.78 14.20 4.70
CA GLY A 707 -1.39 12.82 5.01
C GLY A 707 0.14 12.64 5.07
N VAL A 708 0.63 11.50 4.55
CA VAL A 708 2.03 11.07 4.75
C VAL A 708 2.79 10.83 3.44
N TYR A 709 4.10 10.71 3.55
CA TYR A 709 4.98 10.18 2.52
C TYR A 709 5.88 9.07 3.08
N ASP A 710 6.17 8.07 2.25
CA ASP A 710 6.83 6.84 2.69
C ASP A 710 8.30 7.04 3.09
N LYS A 711 8.80 6.13 3.92
CA LYS A 711 10.23 5.92 4.18
C LYS A 711 10.74 4.75 3.33
N HIS A 712 12.02 4.72 3.02
CA HIS A 712 12.69 3.60 2.36
C HIS A 712 13.50 2.82 3.38
N TYR A 713 13.50 1.50 3.23
CA TYR A 713 13.87 0.51 4.25
C TYR A 713 12.70 0.02 5.10
N LYS A 714 13.04 -0.89 5.99
CA LYS A 714 12.14 -1.69 6.80
C LYS A 714 11.92 -1.16 8.21
N ASP A 715 11.08 -1.88 8.96
CA ASP A 715 10.88 -1.75 10.41
C ASP A 715 10.08 -0.50 10.82
N GLN A 716 9.20 0.01 9.93
CA GLN A 716 8.47 1.26 10.13
C GLN A 716 7.40 1.14 11.23
N VAL A 717 7.44 2.04 12.22
CA VAL A 717 6.50 2.06 13.38
C VAL A 717 5.41 3.15 13.26
N ASN A 718 5.39 3.88 12.16
CA ASN A 718 4.41 4.92 11.84
C ASN A 718 4.13 4.90 10.35
N ARG A 719 3.13 5.68 9.93
CA ARG A 719 2.63 5.75 8.56
C ARG A 719 3.64 6.31 7.54
N GLY A 720 4.70 6.99 8.00
CA GLY A 720 5.67 7.69 7.16
C GLY A 720 6.09 9.05 7.74
N TYR A 721 6.54 9.95 6.88
CA TYR A 721 6.72 11.38 7.19
C TYR A 721 5.39 12.12 7.05
N PHE A 722 4.92 12.73 8.13
CA PHE A 722 3.67 13.51 8.14
C PHE A 722 3.83 14.86 7.45
N MET A 723 2.81 15.25 6.69
CA MET A 723 2.79 16.47 5.87
C MET A 723 1.66 17.43 6.27
N ASP A 724 1.18 17.36 7.52
CA ASP A 724 -0.05 18.02 7.98
C ASP A 724 0.14 19.35 8.74
N ASP A 725 1.30 20.02 8.60
CA ASP A 725 1.53 21.35 9.17
C ASP A 725 0.56 22.39 8.56
N PRO A 726 -0.18 23.17 9.37
CA PRO A 726 -1.16 24.15 8.87
C PRO A 726 -0.61 25.18 7.85
N ASP A 727 0.70 25.47 7.89
CA ASP A 727 1.36 26.45 7.03
C ASP A 727 1.92 25.85 5.73
N PHE A 728 1.89 24.51 5.58
CA PHE A 728 2.24 23.85 4.32
C PHE A 728 1.17 24.09 3.24
N PRO A 729 1.54 24.05 1.95
CA PRO A 729 0.56 24.08 0.87
C PRO A 729 -0.38 22.86 0.97
N ALA A 730 -1.64 23.05 0.60
CA ALA A 730 -2.62 21.98 0.50
C ALA A 730 -2.36 21.16 -0.78
N ILE A 731 -1.92 19.90 -0.64
CA ILE A 731 -1.62 18.96 -1.74
C ILE A 731 -2.57 17.75 -1.69
N ARG A 732 -2.54 16.84 -2.67
CA ARG A 732 -3.61 15.81 -2.83
C ARG A 732 -5.00 16.43 -2.99
N VAL A 733 -5.05 17.62 -3.57
CA VAL A 733 -6.29 18.30 -3.94
C VAL A 733 -6.61 17.98 -5.39
N SER A 734 -7.85 17.61 -5.70
CA SER A 734 -8.28 17.47 -7.10
C SER A 734 -8.61 18.82 -7.72
N TRP A 735 -8.51 18.94 -9.03
CA TRP A 735 -8.90 20.16 -9.75
C TRP A 735 -10.35 20.56 -9.44
N GLU A 736 -11.26 19.57 -9.29
CA GLU A 736 -12.65 19.80 -8.87
C GLU A 736 -12.75 20.46 -7.49
N ARG A 737 -12.02 19.94 -6.49
CA ARG A 737 -12.01 20.50 -5.14
C ARG A 737 -11.36 21.87 -5.09
N ALA A 738 -10.31 22.09 -5.88
CA ALA A 738 -9.68 23.40 -6.02
C ALA A 738 -10.65 24.44 -6.62
N ASN A 739 -11.44 24.08 -7.62
CA ASN A 739 -12.50 24.96 -8.15
C ASN A 739 -13.67 25.15 -7.16
N ALA A 740 -14.04 24.12 -6.40
CA ALA A 740 -15.04 24.24 -5.34
C ALA A 740 -14.59 25.24 -4.25
N PHE A 741 -13.30 25.21 -3.88
CA PHE A 741 -12.68 26.22 -3.01
C PHE A 741 -12.75 27.62 -3.63
N CYS A 742 -12.42 27.78 -4.92
CA CYS A 742 -12.56 29.07 -5.62
C CYS A 742 -14.00 29.60 -5.61
N ALA A 743 -14.99 28.73 -5.82
CA ALA A 743 -16.41 29.09 -5.78
C ALA A 743 -16.84 29.52 -4.36
N TRP A 744 -16.41 28.78 -3.35
CA TRP A 744 -16.63 29.14 -1.94
C TRP A 744 -15.99 30.49 -1.60
N LEU A 745 -14.74 30.71 -2.00
CA LEU A 745 -14.02 31.94 -1.73
C LEU A 745 -14.63 33.14 -2.48
N SER A 746 -15.14 32.90 -3.70
CA SER A 746 -15.89 33.91 -4.46
C SER A 746 -17.11 34.41 -3.70
N GLN A 747 -17.91 33.48 -3.15
CA GLN A 747 -19.08 33.82 -2.33
C GLN A 747 -18.68 34.58 -1.07
N LYS A 748 -17.57 34.18 -0.43
CA LYS A 748 -17.09 34.78 0.81
C LYS A 748 -16.61 36.22 0.62
N LEU A 749 -15.91 36.49 -0.47
CA LEU A 749 -15.31 37.81 -0.73
C LEU A 749 -16.22 38.74 -1.55
N GLY A 750 -17.30 38.22 -2.15
CA GLY A 750 -18.11 38.98 -3.11
C GLY A 750 -17.32 39.34 -4.37
N LYS A 751 -16.36 38.50 -4.76
CA LYS A 751 -15.44 38.70 -5.89
C LYS A 751 -15.41 37.48 -6.78
N ARG A 752 -14.95 37.64 -8.02
CA ARG A 752 -14.71 36.50 -8.91
C ARG A 752 -13.35 35.89 -8.60
N VAL A 753 -13.36 34.68 -8.04
CA VAL A 753 -12.17 33.89 -7.72
C VAL A 753 -12.15 32.64 -8.59
N SER A 754 -10.98 32.32 -9.14
CA SER A 754 -10.78 31.13 -9.98
C SER A 754 -9.36 30.59 -9.87
N LEU A 755 -9.11 29.41 -10.41
CA LEU A 755 -7.73 28.99 -10.70
C LEU A 755 -7.15 29.88 -11.81
N PRO A 756 -5.83 30.14 -11.84
CA PRO A 756 -5.22 30.81 -12.98
C PRO A 756 -5.39 29.96 -14.24
N THR A 757 -5.60 30.60 -15.38
CA THR A 757 -5.35 29.96 -16.69
C THR A 757 -3.89 29.57 -16.80
N GLU A 758 -3.58 28.59 -17.64
CA GLU A 758 -2.21 28.16 -17.92
C GLU A 758 -1.34 29.33 -18.39
N ALA A 759 -1.89 30.22 -19.22
CA ALA A 759 -1.20 31.41 -19.69
C ALA A 759 -0.96 32.44 -18.58
N GLN A 760 -1.97 32.68 -17.72
CA GLN A 760 -1.80 33.57 -16.55
C GLN A 760 -0.71 33.05 -15.63
N TRP A 761 -0.67 31.74 -15.38
CA TRP A 761 0.33 31.12 -14.51
C TRP A 761 1.75 31.29 -15.09
N GLU A 762 1.97 30.98 -16.38
CA GLU A 762 3.30 31.08 -16.97
C GLU A 762 3.79 32.53 -17.07
N TRP A 763 2.90 33.46 -17.41
CA TRP A 763 3.19 34.90 -17.39
C TRP A 763 3.64 35.35 -15.99
N ALA A 764 2.85 34.99 -14.98
CA ALA A 764 3.10 35.29 -13.57
C ALA A 764 4.42 34.68 -13.08
N CYS A 765 4.70 33.43 -13.41
CA CYS A 765 5.92 32.71 -13.05
C CYS A 765 7.16 33.39 -13.64
N ARG A 766 7.13 33.71 -14.94
CA ARG A 766 8.27 34.32 -15.64
C ARG A 766 8.59 35.72 -15.15
N ALA A 767 7.58 36.53 -14.81
CA ALA A 767 7.72 37.91 -14.37
C ALA A 767 8.72 38.74 -15.22
N GLY A 768 8.71 38.53 -16.54
CA GLY A 768 9.60 39.19 -17.51
C GLY A 768 10.83 38.39 -17.95
N SER A 769 11.15 37.27 -17.27
CA SER A 769 12.30 36.44 -17.59
C SER A 769 12.11 35.55 -18.83
N THR A 770 13.20 35.37 -19.58
CA THR A 770 13.34 34.38 -20.67
C THR A 770 14.08 33.11 -20.22
N THR A 771 14.68 33.11 -19.04
CA THR A 771 15.39 31.94 -18.50
C THR A 771 14.40 30.85 -18.06
N PRO A 772 14.85 29.59 -17.90
CA PRO A 772 13.99 28.50 -17.42
C PRO A 772 13.35 28.74 -16.06
N MET A 773 14.06 29.41 -15.14
CA MET A 773 13.58 29.79 -13.81
C MET A 773 13.59 31.32 -13.67
N HIS A 774 12.76 31.91 -12.81
CA HIS A 774 12.76 33.37 -12.63
C HIS A 774 14.08 33.91 -12.05
N PHE A 775 14.85 33.05 -11.39
CA PHE A 775 16.15 33.36 -10.79
C PHE A 775 17.35 32.94 -11.65
N GLY A 776 17.15 32.25 -12.78
CA GLY A 776 18.25 31.81 -13.63
C GLY A 776 17.97 30.56 -14.48
N GLY A 777 19.04 29.83 -14.79
CA GLY A 777 19.03 28.55 -15.48
C GLY A 777 18.75 27.36 -14.56
N VAL A 778 18.63 26.17 -15.15
CA VAL A 778 18.40 24.91 -14.42
C VAL A 778 19.63 24.41 -13.64
N ASP A 779 20.78 25.04 -13.86
CA ASP A 779 22.05 24.74 -13.16
C ASP A 779 22.35 25.72 -12.03
N ASP A 780 21.54 26.77 -11.85
CA ASP A 780 21.72 27.74 -10.78
C ASP A 780 21.18 27.19 -9.44
N ASP A 781 21.78 27.65 -8.34
CA ASP A 781 21.41 27.25 -6.98
C ASP A 781 20.02 27.77 -6.63
N PHE A 782 19.07 26.82 -6.48
CA PHE A 782 17.69 27.12 -6.15
C PHE A 782 17.43 27.22 -4.63
N SER A 783 18.39 26.84 -3.77
CA SER A 783 18.13 26.60 -2.33
C SER A 783 17.60 27.83 -1.57
N LYS A 784 17.74 29.04 -2.13
CA LYS A 784 17.22 30.29 -1.57
C LYS A 784 15.91 30.77 -2.22
N SER A 785 15.54 30.18 -3.34
CA SER A 785 14.45 30.62 -4.21
C SER A 785 13.31 29.63 -4.26
N GLU A 786 13.56 28.33 -4.06
CA GLU A 786 12.54 27.30 -4.22
C GLU A 786 12.84 26.05 -3.39
N ASN A 787 11.79 25.27 -3.11
CA ASN A 787 11.86 23.93 -2.53
C ASN A 787 11.75 22.86 -3.62
N LEU A 788 12.82 22.12 -3.90
CA LEU A 788 12.88 21.11 -4.95
C LEU A 788 13.62 19.86 -4.46
N ALA A 789 13.53 18.76 -5.21
CA ALA A 789 14.21 17.52 -4.84
C ALA A 789 15.74 17.71 -4.83
N ASP A 790 16.30 17.77 -3.64
CA ASP A 790 17.68 18.19 -3.37
C ASP A 790 18.41 17.18 -2.47
N TYR A 791 19.57 17.53 -1.92
CA TYR A 791 20.34 16.62 -1.06
C TYR A 791 19.56 16.04 0.14
N MET A 792 18.55 16.72 0.68
CA MET A 792 17.81 16.30 1.88
C MET A 792 17.09 14.96 1.71
N PHE A 793 16.74 14.55 0.49
CA PHE A 793 16.13 13.25 0.20
C PHE A 793 16.96 12.04 0.66
N ILE A 794 18.24 12.25 0.99
CA ILE A 794 19.05 11.25 1.69
C ILE A 794 18.39 10.74 2.97
N GLU A 795 17.56 11.55 3.63
CA GLU A 795 16.89 11.18 4.87
C GLU A 795 15.71 10.23 4.67
N PHE A 796 15.19 10.05 3.45
CA PHE A 796 14.18 9.02 3.17
C PHE A 796 14.72 7.61 3.37
N ALA A 797 16.03 7.41 3.21
CA ALA A 797 16.69 6.17 3.55
C ALA A 797 16.88 6.08 5.07
N VAL A 798 16.18 5.14 5.71
CA VAL A 798 16.17 4.98 7.17
C VAL A 798 16.71 3.63 7.62
N THR A 799 17.04 3.48 8.91
CA THR A 799 17.59 2.23 9.47
C THR A 799 17.24 2.02 10.93
N GLY A 800 17.24 0.76 11.36
CA GLY A 800 16.95 0.32 12.73
C GLY A 800 15.47 0.15 13.04
N VAL A 801 15.17 -0.28 14.27
CA VAL A 801 13.80 -0.35 14.82
C VAL A 801 13.36 1.05 15.24
N ASP A 802 12.12 1.45 14.92
CA ASP A 802 11.70 2.86 14.93
C ASP A 802 12.65 3.73 14.07
N PRO A 803 12.66 3.45 12.75
CA PRO A 803 13.80 3.74 11.91
C PRO A 803 14.06 5.25 11.83
N LYS A 804 15.35 5.59 11.90
CA LYS A 804 15.88 6.95 11.75
C LYS A 804 16.69 7.07 10.46
N PRO A 805 16.85 8.27 9.88
CA PRO A 805 17.71 8.46 8.72
C PRO A 805 19.10 7.85 8.90
N PHE A 806 19.64 7.18 7.87
CA PHE A 806 21.03 6.69 7.87
C PHE A 806 22.03 7.83 8.11
N ALA A 807 21.75 8.98 7.50
CA ALA A 807 22.44 10.24 7.72
C ALA A 807 21.42 11.37 7.74
N LEU A 808 21.71 12.40 8.53
CA LEU A 808 21.02 13.68 8.40
C LEU A 808 21.54 14.39 7.16
N GLY A 809 20.66 15.08 6.41
CA GLY A 809 21.02 15.82 5.20
C GLY A 809 22.00 16.97 5.46
N THR A 810 22.17 17.38 6.72
CA THR A 810 23.16 18.37 7.14
C THR A 810 24.50 17.77 7.58
N ASP A 811 24.64 16.44 7.64
CA ASP A 811 25.87 15.77 8.07
C ASP A 811 26.87 15.68 6.91
N PRO A 812 28.06 16.31 7.01
CA PRO A 812 29.05 16.30 5.94
C PRO A 812 29.85 14.99 5.85
N ASN A 813 29.63 14.03 6.75
CA ASN A 813 30.44 12.81 6.82
C ASN A 813 30.06 11.78 5.74
N PRO A 814 30.89 11.56 4.71
CA PRO A 814 30.58 10.61 3.63
C PRO A 814 30.53 9.15 4.10
N ALA A 815 31.11 8.81 5.27
CA ALA A 815 31.05 7.46 5.81
C ALA A 815 29.66 7.08 6.35
N LYS A 816 28.76 8.05 6.52
CA LYS A 816 27.37 7.83 6.96
C LYS A 816 26.37 7.75 5.82
N LEU A 817 26.83 7.91 4.56
CA LEU A 817 25.92 7.86 3.42
C LEU A 817 25.16 6.53 3.42
N PRO A 818 23.84 6.55 3.20
CA PRO A 818 23.08 5.33 3.03
C PRO A 818 23.67 4.52 1.87
N PRO A 819 23.61 3.17 1.96
CA PRO A 819 23.84 2.32 0.81
C PRO A 819 23.05 2.84 -0.39
N ALA A 820 23.66 2.83 -1.58
CA ALA A 820 22.99 3.24 -2.82
C ALA A 820 21.68 2.49 -3.04
N ILE A 821 21.55 1.31 -2.41
CA ILE A 821 20.34 0.50 -2.48
C ILE A 821 19.10 1.06 -1.76
N TYR A 822 19.29 2.01 -0.84
CA TYR A 822 18.20 2.72 -0.15
C TYR A 822 18.09 4.17 -0.62
N ASP A 823 19.10 4.63 -1.35
CA ASP A 823 19.31 6.02 -1.72
C ASP A 823 19.11 6.27 -3.23
N TYR A 824 17.94 5.89 -3.73
CA TYR A 824 17.66 5.81 -5.16
C TYR A 824 16.84 6.98 -5.72
N GLU A 825 16.16 7.77 -4.87
CA GLU A 825 15.30 8.86 -5.34
C GLU A 825 16.08 9.92 -6.12
N LEU A 826 15.46 10.37 -7.23
CA LEU A 826 16.05 11.33 -8.14
C LEU A 826 16.04 12.74 -7.55
N ARG A 827 17.23 13.36 -7.48
CA ARG A 827 17.43 14.70 -6.90
C ARG A 827 18.67 15.40 -7.43
N ASP A 828 18.79 16.70 -7.17
CA ASP A 828 20.05 17.42 -7.36
C ASP A 828 20.89 17.40 -6.06
N ARG A 829 22.00 16.66 -6.08
CA ARG A 829 22.89 16.53 -4.92
C ARG A 829 23.80 17.74 -4.69
N ARG A 830 23.79 18.74 -5.59
CA ARG A 830 24.62 19.95 -5.47
C ARG A 830 24.04 20.97 -4.49
N PHE A 831 22.74 20.91 -4.26
CA PHE A 831 21.97 21.93 -3.55
C PHE A 831 21.31 21.32 -2.32
N ASN A 832 21.09 22.16 -1.31
CA ASN A 832 20.53 21.76 -0.02
C ASN A 832 19.82 22.98 0.59
N ASP A 833 18.49 22.93 0.64
CA ASP A 833 17.63 23.95 1.21
C ASP A 833 17.28 23.70 2.70
N GLY A 834 17.69 22.55 3.24
CA GLY A 834 17.47 22.14 4.61
C GLY A 834 16.05 21.61 4.90
N VAL A 835 15.23 21.36 3.89
CA VAL A 835 13.86 20.87 4.01
C VAL A 835 13.71 19.52 3.29
N LEU A 836 13.25 18.49 4.01
CA LEU A 836 13.11 17.14 3.43
C LEU A 836 11.98 17.03 2.39
N HIS A 837 10.87 17.72 2.62
CA HIS A 837 9.67 17.63 1.79
C HIS A 837 9.01 19.01 1.66
N LEU A 838 7.70 19.14 1.88
CA LEU A 838 7.03 20.44 1.99
C LEU A 838 7.70 21.41 2.95
N ALA A 839 7.72 22.68 2.54
CA ALA A 839 8.09 23.84 3.32
C ALA A 839 6.84 24.69 3.60
N LYS A 840 6.93 25.60 4.57
CA LYS A 840 5.87 26.59 4.81
C LYS A 840 5.74 27.47 3.56
N ALA A 841 4.50 27.71 3.13
CA ALA A 841 4.26 28.54 1.95
C ALA A 841 4.87 29.94 2.12
N GLY A 842 5.58 30.42 1.10
CA GLY A 842 6.28 31.71 1.10
C GLY A 842 7.64 31.72 1.79
N SER A 843 8.24 30.55 2.08
CA SER A 843 9.55 30.48 2.77
C SER A 843 10.72 30.96 1.92
N TYR A 844 10.59 30.93 0.59
CA TYR A 844 11.69 31.22 -0.34
C TYR A 844 11.55 32.60 -0.99
N ALA A 845 12.60 33.08 -1.67
CA ALA A 845 12.61 34.40 -2.28
C ALA A 845 11.55 34.54 -3.40
N PRO A 846 10.78 35.65 -3.45
CA PRO A 846 9.79 35.84 -4.49
C PRO A 846 10.43 36.21 -5.84
N ASN A 847 9.68 36.01 -6.92
CA ASN A 847 9.99 36.57 -8.22
C ASN A 847 9.80 38.11 -8.26
N ALA A 848 10.06 38.72 -9.42
CA ALA A 848 10.02 40.18 -9.57
C ALA A 848 8.64 40.82 -9.31
N TRP A 849 7.58 40.03 -9.22
CA TRP A 849 6.22 40.46 -8.90
C TRP A 849 5.73 40.11 -7.50
N GLY A 850 6.58 39.53 -6.65
CA GLY A 850 6.21 39.19 -5.28
C GLY A 850 5.49 37.85 -5.15
N LEU A 851 5.55 36.99 -6.18
CA LEU A 851 5.05 35.62 -6.09
C LEU A 851 6.17 34.70 -5.59
N HIS A 852 5.85 33.86 -4.62
CA HIS A 852 6.72 32.85 -4.05
C HIS A 852 6.36 31.46 -4.59
N ASP A 853 7.30 30.53 -4.48
CA ASP A 853 7.11 29.09 -4.71
C ASP A 853 6.58 28.77 -6.11
N MET A 854 6.97 29.57 -7.12
CA MET A 854 6.44 29.41 -8.48
C MET A 854 7.07 28.23 -9.21
N HIS A 855 8.19 27.70 -8.72
CA HIS A 855 8.86 26.56 -9.32
C HIS A 855 8.94 25.35 -8.40
N GLY A 856 8.74 25.48 -7.08
CA GLY A 856 8.91 24.40 -6.11
C GLY A 856 7.75 24.27 -5.12
N ASN A 857 8.02 23.56 -4.03
CA ASN A 857 7.10 23.27 -2.93
C ASN A 857 5.89 22.41 -3.36
N ALA A 858 4.86 22.98 -3.99
CA ALA A 858 3.76 22.22 -4.58
C ALA A 858 3.51 22.63 -6.04
N ALA A 859 3.36 21.62 -6.92
CA ALA A 859 2.94 21.90 -8.29
C ALA A 859 1.46 22.33 -8.29
N GLU A 860 1.01 23.07 -9.29
CA GLU A 860 -0.25 23.79 -9.18
C GLU A 860 -1.23 23.51 -10.31
N TRP A 861 -2.49 23.25 -9.93
CA TRP A 861 -3.60 23.24 -10.86
C TRP A 861 -3.84 24.59 -11.50
N THR A 862 -4.14 24.57 -12.80
CA THR A 862 -4.66 25.71 -13.57
C THR A 862 -6.09 25.39 -14.07
N SER A 863 -6.85 26.40 -14.52
CA SER A 863 -8.19 26.17 -15.09
C SER A 863 -8.17 25.41 -16.42
N SER A 864 -7.06 25.49 -17.16
CA SER A 864 -6.95 25.05 -18.55
C SER A 864 -6.95 23.53 -18.73
N ALA A 865 -7.62 23.06 -19.78
CA ALA A 865 -7.47 21.70 -20.29
C ALA A 865 -6.06 21.46 -20.85
N TYR A 866 -5.51 20.27 -20.63
CA TYR A 866 -4.21 19.85 -21.16
C TYR A 866 -4.33 19.55 -22.66
N ARG A 867 -4.08 20.57 -23.49
CA ARG A 867 -4.15 20.50 -24.96
C ARG A 867 -2.82 20.81 -25.63
N PRO A 868 -2.61 20.35 -26.88
CA PRO A 868 -1.44 20.71 -27.67
C PRO A 868 -1.30 22.24 -27.83
N TYR A 869 -0.06 22.66 -28.04
CA TYR A 869 0.25 24.03 -28.44
C TYR A 869 0.09 24.21 -29.96
N PRO A 870 -0.04 25.45 -30.48
CA PRO A 870 0.05 26.73 -29.76
C PRO A 870 -1.08 26.92 -28.74
N TYR A 871 -0.83 27.72 -27.71
CA TYR A 871 -1.87 28.06 -26.75
C TYR A 871 -2.93 28.95 -27.42
N ASP A 872 -4.18 28.53 -27.34
CA ASP A 872 -5.33 29.29 -27.83
C ASP A 872 -6.43 29.31 -26.75
N ALA A 873 -6.69 30.49 -26.20
CA ALA A 873 -7.75 30.67 -25.19
C ALA A 873 -9.16 30.45 -25.76
N ALA A 874 -9.33 30.54 -27.08
CA ALA A 874 -10.62 30.38 -27.75
C ALA A 874 -10.94 28.92 -28.12
N ASP A 875 -10.00 27.99 -27.97
CA ASP A 875 -10.22 26.59 -28.33
C ASP A 875 -11.15 25.84 -27.35
N GLY A 876 -11.56 26.49 -26.26
CA GLY A 876 -12.43 25.95 -25.23
C GLY A 876 -11.69 25.33 -24.04
N ARG A 877 -10.35 25.35 -24.01
CA ARG A 877 -9.56 24.80 -22.88
C ARG A 877 -9.90 25.44 -21.54
N GLU A 878 -10.28 26.71 -21.51
CA GLU A 878 -10.66 27.43 -20.29
C GLU A 878 -12.08 27.15 -19.80
N ASN A 879 -12.90 26.45 -20.62
CA ASN A 879 -14.28 26.08 -20.31
C ASN A 879 -14.46 24.55 -20.38
N SER A 880 -13.46 23.79 -19.93
CA SER A 880 -13.43 22.34 -20.00
C SER A 880 -13.96 21.68 -18.71
N SER A 881 -14.44 20.45 -18.82
CA SER A 881 -14.93 19.66 -17.67
C SER A 881 -13.79 18.95 -16.93
N ALA A 882 -14.06 18.45 -15.72
CA ALA A 882 -13.10 17.66 -14.94
C ALA A 882 -12.80 16.27 -15.52
N ASP A 883 -13.58 15.82 -16.51
CA ASP A 883 -13.32 14.58 -17.24
C ASP A 883 -12.10 14.67 -18.16
N GLU A 884 -11.76 15.90 -18.61
CA GLU A 884 -10.55 16.16 -19.36
C GLU A 884 -9.33 16.20 -18.43
N ARG A 885 -8.15 15.91 -18.98
CA ARG A 885 -6.89 16.17 -18.27
C ARG A 885 -6.72 17.69 -18.12
N LYS A 886 -6.34 18.14 -16.92
CA LYS A 886 -6.14 19.54 -16.55
C LYS A 886 -4.66 19.83 -16.40
N VAL A 887 -4.24 21.02 -16.82
CA VAL A 887 -2.83 21.40 -16.77
C VAL A 887 -2.39 21.65 -15.33
N VAL A 888 -1.29 21.01 -14.96
CA VAL A 888 -0.47 21.32 -13.79
C VAL A 888 0.79 22.04 -14.23
N ARG A 889 1.14 23.11 -13.50
CA ARG A 889 2.32 23.94 -13.72
C ARG A 889 3.25 23.96 -12.49
N GLY A 890 4.46 24.47 -12.68
CA GLY A 890 5.49 24.54 -11.66
C GLY A 890 6.15 23.19 -11.40
N GLY A 891 6.91 23.15 -10.31
CA GLY A 891 7.48 21.93 -9.73
C GLY A 891 6.99 21.76 -8.30
N SER A 892 7.56 20.78 -7.61
CA SER A 892 7.22 20.48 -6.22
C SER A 892 8.49 20.07 -5.48
N TRP A 893 8.39 19.92 -4.16
CA TRP A 893 9.45 19.33 -3.31
C TRP A 893 9.98 17.99 -3.87
N TYR A 894 9.19 17.26 -4.66
CA TYR A 894 9.54 15.98 -5.27
C TYR A 894 10.17 16.08 -6.67
N ARG A 895 10.25 17.27 -7.28
CA ARG A 895 10.74 17.43 -8.66
C ARG A 895 12.13 18.06 -8.69
N ARG A 896 12.94 17.64 -9.66
CA ARG A 896 14.24 18.24 -10.00
C ARG A 896 14.06 19.52 -10.84
N GLN A 897 15.04 20.44 -10.85
CA GLN A 897 14.87 21.78 -11.46
C GLN A 897 14.40 21.77 -12.92
N HIS A 898 14.90 20.86 -13.75
CA HIS A 898 14.51 20.79 -15.16
C HIS A 898 13.04 20.37 -15.37
N ARG A 899 12.35 19.92 -14.32
CA ARG A 899 10.91 19.60 -14.30
C ARG A 899 10.10 20.63 -13.52
N ALA A 900 10.69 21.79 -13.25
CA ALA A 900 10.15 22.88 -12.46
C ALA A 900 10.23 24.22 -13.22
N THR A 901 10.62 24.20 -14.50
CA THR A 901 10.80 25.42 -15.31
C THR A 901 9.48 26.17 -15.53
N SER A 902 9.53 27.47 -15.85
CA SER A 902 8.32 28.27 -16.09
C SER A 902 7.40 27.69 -17.17
N SER A 903 7.95 26.99 -18.17
CA SER A 903 7.18 26.36 -19.24
C SER A 903 6.77 24.91 -18.94
N TRP A 904 7.28 24.31 -17.86
CA TRP A 904 6.99 22.93 -17.55
C TRP A 904 5.49 22.73 -17.30
N ARG A 905 4.91 21.78 -18.02
CA ARG A 905 3.48 21.46 -17.97
C ARG A 905 3.23 19.96 -17.98
N TRP A 906 2.29 19.46 -17.19
CA TRP A 906 1.78 18.10 -17.29
C TRP A 906 0.26 18.11 -17.16
N GLY A 907 -0.40 17.00 -17.50
CA GLY A 907 -1.85 16.90 -17.39
C GLY A 907 -2.23 15.73 -16.51
N TYR A 908 -3.23 15.88 -15.64
CA TYR A 908 -3.87 14.77 -14.92
C TYR A 908 -5.40 14.90 -15.04
N PRO A 909 -6.18 13.80 -14.95
CA PRO A 909 -7.64 13.91 -14.87
C PRO A 909 -8.08 14.86 -13.73
N GLY A 910 -9.10 15.68 -13.95
CA GLY A 910 -9.50 16.73 -12.99
C GLY A 910 -10.04 16.22 -11.64
N TRP A 911 -10.46 14.95 -11.59
CA TRP A 911 -10.89 14.27 -10.36
C TRP A 911 -9.74 13.56 -9.63
N MET A 912 -8.55 13.42 -10.24
CA MET A 912 -7.39 12.82 -9.60
C MET A 912 -6.83 13.74 -8.51
N ARG A 913 -6.21 13.15 -7.47
CA ARG A 913 -5.55 13.86 -6.36
C ARG A 913 -4.06 13.54 -6.34
N PRO A 914 -3.23 14.12 -7.23
CA PRO A 914 -1.80 13.82 -7.27
C PRO A 914 -1.13 14.21 -5.95
N PHE A 915 -0.21 13.38 -5.48
CA PHE A 915 0.41 13.52 -4.16
C PHE A 915 1.19 14.82 -3.97
N ASP A 916 1.72 15.44 -5.04
CA ASP A 916 2.57 16.62 -5.01
C ASP A 916 1.92 17.89 -5.63
N VAL A 917 0.59 17.87 -5.83
CA VAL A 917 -0.15 18.95 -6.51
C VAL A 917 -1.13 19.65 -5.57
N GLY A 918 -0.96 20.96 -5.45
CA GLY A 918 -1.87 21.92 -4.82
C GLY A 918 -2.39 22.94 -5.81
N PHE A 919 -2.61 24.17 -5.36
CA PHE A 919 -3.09 25.27 -6.22
C PHE A 919 -2.92 26.65 -5.57
N ARG A 920 -2.94 27.69 -6.40
CA ARG A 920 -3.18 29.08 -5.99
C ARG A 920 -4.38 29.65 -6.76
N VAL A 921 -4.91 30.78 -6.28
CA VAL A 921 -6.10 31.40 -6.90
C VAL A 921 -5.78 32.77 -7.50
N VAL A 922 -6.59 33.16 -8.49
CA VAL A 922 -6.67 34.51 -9.02
C VAL A 922 -7.98 35.17 -8.59
N ILE A 923 -7.92 36.47 -8.30
CA ILE A 923 -9.06 37.31 -7.93
C ILE A 923 -9.14 38.44 -8.96
N GLU A 924 -10.29 38.55 -9.60
CA GLU A 924 -10.59 39.66 -10.51
C GLU A 924 -11.27 40.80 -9.74
N ASP A 925 -10.96 42.04 -10.14
CA ASP A 925 -11.52 43.24 -9.50
C ASP A 925 -13.01 43.43 -9.79
#